data_AF-A0AA41RSY4-F1
#
_entry.id   AF-A0AA41RSY4-F1
#
_cell.length_a   1.000
_cell.length_b   1.000
_cell.length_c   1.000
_cell.angle_alpha   90.00
_cell.angle_beta   90.00
_cell.angle_gamma   90.00
#
_symmetry.space_group_name_H-M   'P 1'
#
loop_
_entity.id
_entity.type
_entity.pdbx_description
1 polymer ?
#
loop_
_entity_poly.entity_id
_entity_poly.type
_entity_poly.pdbx_seq_one_letter_code
_entity_poly.pdbx_strand_id
1 'polypeptide(L)'
;MIGNGVVGILSESINKWERRAPLTPAQCARLLHRGIDEESGTVTRIIVQPSMKRIHHDALYEEAGCEISENLSECGLILGVKQPKLEMILPNKAYAFFSHTHKAQKENMPLLDKILLIVGDHGKRLLGFGKFAGRAGVIDMLHGLGIRYLSMGYSTPFLSLGASYMYPSLAAAKAAVSSVGEEIATQGLPSEICPLAFIFKLLPHTFVDPSRLSELSKGRNPAPGRSTSKRVYQVYGCVVTSPDMVQPKDSTRTFDKADYYAHPDEYNPIFHEKIVPYASVIVNCMYWEKRFPRLLSIKQLKELTKDGCRYDPFSNSYHDDMEGKGVICLAVDNLPTEFPKEATEQFGDILSQFVGNLASTEDVSELPSQLRRACIVSEGALTPLYTYIPRIANGSLKQNKLVELETARNHRNGLGCVETVAEMAREQNQIEDICWDSLGFSLVPTDQMYMSKCSTGGFFSKGKLQRYGSIELSPASGVLNYGQGLFEGLKAYRKENGSILLFRPMENASRMVQGAERMCMPSPTVEQFVEAVKLTVLANKRWVPPAGKGSLYIRPLLIGSGAVLGVAPAPEYTFLVYVSPVGNYFKGPLAPINLVVENDFHRATPGGTGGVKTIGNYAAVMKAQAAAKSKGYSDVLYLDSVHNKYLEEASSSNVFLVKGKTISTPSVKGTILPGITRKSIIEFARIQGFKVEERLIPVDELFAADEVFCTGTAVVVSPVGSITYLGKKISYCRESGGVGVVSRQLYSSLTNLQMGLTEDKLGWTVEL
;
A
#
# COMPACT_ATOMS: atom_id res chain seq x y z
N MET A 1 -16.96 -10.76 31.34
CA MET A 1 -18.20 -11.52 31.57
C MET A 1 -19.04 -11.41 30.31
N ILE A 2 -19.57 -12.53 29.83
CA ILE A 2 -20.57 -12.54 28.76
C ILE A 2 -21.94 -12.52 29.46
N GLY A 3 -22.84 -11.67 28.96
CA GLY A 3 -24.27 -11.75 29.22
C GLY A 3 -24.78 -11.48 30.64
N ASN A 4 -24.97 -10.21 31.00
CA ASN A 4 -25.71 -9.81 32.21
C ASN A 4 -27.20 -9.47 31.92
N GLY A 5 -27.73 -9.92 30.78
CA GLY A 5 -29.06 -9.57 30.27
C GLY A 5 -29.18 -8.18 29.65
N VAL A 6 -28.16 -7.30 29.77
CA VAL A 6 -28.19 -5.93 29.26
C VAL A 6 -27.43 -5.83 27.94
N VAL A 7 -28.14 -5.43 26.88
CA VAL A 7 -27.61 -5.32 25.51
C VAL A 7 -27.41 -3.86 25.11
N GLY A 8 -26.23 -3.52 24.63
CA GLY A 8 -25.89 -2.23 24.06
C GLY A 8 -26.01 -2.22 22.54
N ILE A 9 -26.51 -1.15 21.94
CA ILE A 9 -26.43 -0.89 20.50
C ILE A 9 -25.50 0.31 20.28
N LEU A 10 -24.39 0.08 19.58
CA LEU A 10 -23.36 1.08 19.30
C LEU A 10 -23.82 2.08 18.24
N SER A 11 -23.35 3.33 18.33
CA SER A 11 -23.58 4.35 17.29
C SER A 11 -22.72 4.13 16.03
N GLU A 12 -23.24 4.55 14.87
CA GLU A 12 -22.60 4.36 13.57
C GLU A 12 -21.43 5.36 13.38
N SER A 13 -20.20 4.90 13.69
CA SER A 13 -19.03 5.78 13.84
C SER A 13 -17.95 5.62 12.76
N ILE A 14 -17.95 4.52 11.98
CA ILE A 14 -16.83 4.15 11.09
C ILE A 14 -16.83 4.90 9.75
N ASN A 15 -17.97 5.00 9.08
CA ASN A 15 -18.07 5.77 7.84
C ASN A 15 -19.29 6.70 7.89
N LYS A 16 -19.26 7.79 7.12
CA LYS A 16 -20.30 8.84 7.17
C LYS A 16 -21.63 8.43 6.52
N TRP A 17 -21.66 7.33 5.79
CA TRP A 17 -22.83 6.84 5.02
C TRP A 17 -23.46 5.57 5.61
N GLU A 18 -22.87 5.00 6.67
CA GLU A 18 -23.41 3.85 7.39
C GLU A 18 -24.57 4.33 8.24
N ARG A 19 -25.75 3.85 7.89
CA ARG A 19 -27.01 4.19 8.56
C ARG A 19 -27.72 2.94 9.08
N ARG A 20 -27.18 1.74 8.82
CA ARG A 20 -27.76 0.48 9.31
C ARG A 20 -27.55 0.35 10.80
N ALA A 21 -28.49 -0.34 11.45
CA ALA A 21 -28.38 -0.77 12.83
C ALA A 21 -28.28 -2.30 12.91
N PRO A 22 -27.78 -2.88 14.02
CA PRO A 22 -27.79 -4.33 14.20
C PRO A 22 -29.20 -4.89 14.43
N LEU A 23 -30.10 -4.09 15.01
CA LEU A 23 -31.49 -4.43 15.31
C LEU A 23 -32.38 -3.25 14.95
N THR A 24 -33.62 -3.52 14.54
CA THR A 24 -34.70 -2.54 14.39
C THR A 24 -35.40 -2.31 15.74
N PRO A 25 -36.14 -1.19 15.91
CA PRO A 25 -36.99 -0.99 17.08
C PRO A 25 -37.97 -2.13 17.34
N ALA A 26 -38.60 -2.66 16.29
CA ALA A 26 -39.54 -3.77 16.41
C ALA A 26 -38.85 -5.08 16.87
N GLN A 27 -37.60 -5.31 16.50
CA GLN A 27 -36.82 -6.44 17.00
C GLN A 27 -36.41 -6.24 18.45
N CYS A 28 -36.04 -5.02 18.86
CA CYS A 28 -35.76 -4.70 20.25
C CYS A 28 -36.98 -4.93 21.15
N ALA A 29 -38.17 -4.44 20.75
CA ALA A 29 -39.41 -4.70 21.48
C ALA A 29 -39.66 -6.21 21.62
N ARG A 30 -39.49 -7.00 20.55
CA ARG A 30 -39.64 -8.47 20.61
C ARG A 30 -38.66 -9.12 21.58
N LEU A 31 -37.43 -8.64 21.66
CA LEU A 31 -36.42 -9.17 22.57
C LEU A 31 -36.75 -8.83 24.04
N LEU A 32 -37.25 -7.63 24.31
CA LEU A 32 -37.65 -7.19 25.65
C LEU A 32 -38.95 -7.86 26.14
N HIS A 33 -39.85 -8.23 25.22
CA HIS A 33 -41.12 -8.88 25.55
C HIS A 33 -41.08 -10.41 25.55
N ARG A 34 -40.02 -11.03 25.02
CA ARG A 34 -39.79 -12.47 25.19
C ARG A 34 -39.48 -12.72 26.66
N GLY A 35 -40.40 -13.38 27.37
CA GLY A 35 -40.21 -13.80 28.76
C GLY A 35 -39.03 -14.77 28.92
N ILE A 36 -38.75 -15.15 30.17
CA ILE A 36 -37.70 -16.13 30.51
C ILE A 36 -38.12 -17.49 29.93
N ASP A 37 -37.55 -17.86 28.80
CA ASP A 37 -37.68 -19.19 28.21
C ASP A 37 -36.28 -19.84 28.25
N GLU A 38 -36.16 -20.96 28.97
CA GLU A 38 -34.87 -21.58 29.34
C GLU A 38 -34.01 -21.96 28.13
N GLU A 39 -34.60 -22.14 26.94
CA GLU A 39 -33.89 -22.53 25.72
C GLU A 39 -33.33 -21.37 24.88
N SER A 40 -33.75 -20.12 25.08
CA SER A 40 -33.45 -19.00 24.14
C SER A 40 -32.72 -17.79 24.73
N GLY A 41 -32.52 -17.76 26.05
CA GLY A 41 -31.81 -16.71 26.76
C GLY A 41 -32.63 -15.42 26.94
N THR A 42 -32.26 -14.61 27.93
CA THR A 42 -33.06 -13.45 28.39
C THR A 42 -32.38 -12.11 28.08
N VAL A 43 -33.14 -11.16 27.52
CA VAL A 43 -32.74 -9.75 27.39
C VAL A 43 -33.59 -8.93 28.36
N THR A 44 -32.96 -8.36 29.39
CA THR A 44 -33.66 -7.59 30.43
C THR A 44 -33.74 -6.11 30.10
N ARG A 45 -32.70 -5.56 29.46
CA ARG A 45 -32.60 -4.15 29.09
C ARG A 45 -31.85 -4.00 27.77
N ILE A 46 -32.23 -3.02 26.96
CA ILE A 46 -31.51 -2.62 25.76
C ILE A 46 -31.17 -1.15 25.87
N ILE A 47 -29.87 -0.82 25.83
CA ILE A 47 -29.35 0.55 25.85
C ILE A 47 -28.84 0.90 24.45
N VAL A 48 -29.33 1.98 23.86
CA VAL A 48 -28.97 2.41 22.51
C VAL A 48 -28.17 3.71 22.60
N GLN A 49 -26.97 3.72 22.02
CA GLN A 49 -26.22 4.96 21.86
C GLN A 49 -26.93 5.89 20.88
N PRO A 50 -27.09 7.18 21.23
CA PRO A 50 -27.68 8.18 20.35
C PRO A 50 -27.01 8.22 18.97
N SER A 51 -27.79 8.38 17.91
CA SER A 51 -27.24 8.54 16.56
C SER A 51 -28.14 9.35 15.64
N MET A 52 -27.58 10.45 15.14
CA MET A 52 -28.24 11.28 14.12
C MET A 52 -28.18 10.69 12.70
N LYS A 53 -27.47 9.57 12.50
CA LYS A 53 -27.28 8.96 11.17
C LYS A 53 -28.20 7.77 10.92
N ARG A 54 -28.50 7.03 11.98
CA ARG A 54 -29.21 5.75 11.96
C ARG A 54 -30.53 5.86 11.20
N ILE A 55 -30.86 4.81 10.47
CA ILE A 55 -32.07 4.77 9.64
C ILE A 55 -33.37 4.78 10.47
N HIS A 56 -33.31 4.24 11.69
CA HIS A 56 -34.38 4.35 12.69
C HIS A 56 -33.97 5.36 13.75
N HIS A 57 -34.83 6.35 14.00
CA HIS A 57 -34.60 7.40 14.99
C HIS A 57 -34.62 6.84 16.42
N ASP A 58 -33.86 7.49 17.32
CA ASP A 58 -33.72 7.08 18.72
C ASP A 58 -35.07 7.03 19.45
N ALA A 59 -35.99 7.95 19.16
CA ALA A 59 -37.35 7.96 19.71
C ALA A 59 -38.12 6.65 19.44
N LEU A 60 -37.91 6.00 18.29
CA LEU A 60 -38.56 4.73 17.98
C LEU A 60 -38.02 3.60 18.86
N TYR A 61 -36.76 3.67 19.28
CA TYR A 61 -36.19 2.71 20.22
C TYR A 61 -36.73 2.95 21.64
N GLU A 62 -36.90 4.20 22.05
CA GLU A 62 -37.58 4.54 23.32
C GLU A 62 -39.01 4.00 23.36
N GLU A 63 -39.78 4.22 22.30
CA GLU A 63 -41.13 3.68 22.15
C GLU A 63 -41.15 2.13 22.19
N ALA A 64 -40.09 1.49 21.71
CA ALA A 64 -39.90 0.05 21.76
C ALA A 64 -39.44 -0.47 23.14
N GLY A 65 -39.26 0.41 24.13
CA GLY A 65 -38.85 0.08 25.50
C GLY A 65 -37.33 0.07 25.72
N CYS A 66 -36.53 0.61 24.79
CA CYS A 66 -35.08 0.74 24.96
C CYS A 66 -34.73 2.03 25.72
N GLU A 67 -33.58 2.04 26.38
CA GLU A 67 -33.01 3.21 27.02
C GLU A 67 -32.03 3.91 26.08
N ILE A 68 -32.08 5.24 25.98
CA ILE A 68 -31.11 6.01 25.18
C ILE A 68 -30.01 6.55 26.10
N SER A 69 -28.76 6.16 25.84
CA SER A 69 -27.62 6.60 26.64
C SER A 69 -26.31 6.49 25.88
N GLU A 70 -25.46 7.51 26.00
CA GLU A 70 -24.07 7.45 25.51
C GLU A 70 -23.25 6.39 26.25
N ASN A 71 -23.60 6.13 27.50
CA ASN A 71 -22.86 5.22 28.36
C ASN A 71 -23.38 3.78 28.24
N LEU A 72 -22.55 2.91 27.66
CA LEU A 72 -22.80 1.47 27.56
C LEU A 72 -22.10 0.64 28.65
N SER A 73 -21.59 1.26 29.73
CA SER A 73 -20.83 0.56 30.79
C SER A 73 -21.63 -0.53 31.50
N GLU A 74 -22.96 -0.42 31.53
CA GLU A 74 -23.84 -1.42 32.14
C GLU A 74 -24.11 -2.62 31.22
N CYS A 75 -23.84 -2.50 29.92
CA CYS A 75 -24.09 -3.56 28.95
C CYS A 75 -23.07 -4.70 29.13
N GLY A 76 -23.53 -5.95 29.10
CA GLY A 76 -22.69 -7.13 29.01
C GLY A 76 -22.33 -7.47 27.56
N LEU A 77 -23.29 -7.28 26.65
CA LEU A 77 -23.15 -7.47 25.21
C LEU A 77 -23.33 -6.13 24.48
N ILE A 78 -22.47 -5.81 23.53
CA ILE A 78 -22.56 -4.61 22.68
C ILE A 78 -22.60 -5.02 21.22
N LEU A 79 -23.65 -4.61 20.52
CA LEU A 79 -23.92 -4.91 19.12
C LEU A 79 -23.52 -3.72 18.24
N GLY A 80 -22.88 -3.99 17.11
CA GLY A 80 -22.59 -2.99 16.08
C GLY A 80 -22.73 -3.56 14.67
N VAL A 81 -23.06 -2.72 13.69
CA VAL A 81 -23.00 -3.15 12.28
C VAL A 81 -21.55 -3.23 11.83
N LYS A 82 -20.75 -2.23 12.18
CA LYS A 82 -19.30 -2.22 11.95
C LYS A 82 -18.57 -2.34 13.28
N GLN A 83 -17.28 -2.61 13.17
CA GLN A 83 -16.41 -2.65 14.32
C GLN A 83 -16.40 -1.31 15.09
N PRO A 84 -16.29 -1.32 16.42
CA PRO A 84 -16.14 -0.09 17.20
C PRO A 84 -14.78 0.58 16.92
N LYS A 85 -14.72 1.90 17.06
CA LYS A 85 -13.42 2.60 17.11
C LYS A 85 -12.69 2.26 18.40
N LEU A 86 -11.36 2.37 18.40
CA LEU A 86 -10.54 1.96 19.54
C LEU A 86 -10.94 2.65 20.83
N GLU A 87 -11.26 3.93 20.78
CA GLU A 87 -11.68 4.76 21.90
C GLU A 87 -13.06 4.39 22.47
N MET A 88 -13.92 3.72 21.69
CA MET A 88 -15.27 3.30 22.11
C MET A 88 -15.26 1.96 22.86
N ILE A 89 -14.09 1.32 22.97
CA ILE A 89 -13.95 -0.03 23.52
C ILE A 89 -13.90 0.05 25.04
N LEU A 90 -14.98 -0.42 25.65
CA LEU A 90 -15.10 -0.63 27.08
C LEU A 90 -14.46 -1.96 27.50
N PRO A 91 -13.70 -1.98 28.62
CA PRO A 91 -13.10 -3.21 29.14
C PRO A 91 -14.16 -4.20 29.62
N ASN A 92 -13.83 -5.49 29.54
CA ASN A 92 -14.63 -6.60 30.08
C ASN A 92 -16.04 -6.75 29.47
N LYS A 93 -16.27 -6.28 28.24
CA LYS A 93 -17.54 -6.38 27.51
C LYS A 93 -17.45 -7.34 26.32
N ALA A 94 -18.56 -8.00 25.99
CA ALA A 94 -18.66 -8.76 24.75
C ALA A 94 -19.09 -7.84 23.60
N TYR A 95 -18.42 -7.94 22.45
CA TYR A 95 -18.78 -7.20 21.24
C TYR A 95 -19.17 -8.17 20.12
N ALA A 96 -20.31 -7.91 19.47
CA ALA A 96 -20.72 -8.62 18.28
C ALA A 96 -20.95 -7.63 17.13
N PHE A 97 -20.19 -7.78 16.05
CA PHE A 97 -20.29 -6.93 14.88
C PHE A 97 -19.90 -7.65 13.59
N PHE A 98 -20.30 -7.10 12.45
CA PHE A 98 -19.85 -7.61 11.17
C PHE A 98 -18.47 -7.09 10.82
N SER A 99 -17.68 -7.94 10.18
CA SER A 99 -16.48 -7.48 9.51
C SER A 99 -16.25 -8.28 8.23
N HIS A 100 -15.61 -7.64 7.25
CA HIS A 100 -15.47 -8.16 5.90
C HIS A 100 -14.59 -9.42 5.84
N THR A 101 -14.61 -10.05 4.67
CA THR A 101 -14.17 -11.42 4.37
C THR A 101 -12.73 -11.77 4.76
N HIS A 102 -11.85 -10.80 5.03
CA HIS A 102 -10.49 -11.00 5.52
C HIS A 102 -10.25 -10.22 6.82
N LYS A 103 -10.17 -10.95 7.93
CA LYS A 103 -10.17 -10.37 9.26
C LYS A 103 -8.78 -9.92 9.76
N ALA A 104 -7.71 -10.40 9.12
CA ALA A 104 -6.30 -10.00 9.38
C ALA A 104 -5.82 -8.82 8.50
N GLN A 105 -6.74 -7.97 8.03
CA GLN A 105 -6.39 -6.74 7.34
C GLN A 105 -5.73 -5.75 8.31
N LYS A 106 -4.71 -5.01 7.82
CA LYS A 106 -3.91 -4.05 8.59
C LYS A 106 -4.76 -3.06 9.40
N GLU A 107 -5.88 -2.60 8.84
CA GLU A 107 -6.80 -1.64 9.46
C GLU A 107 -7.58 -2.22 10.65
N ASN A 108 -7.73 -3.54 10.71
CA ASN A 108 -8.41 -4.20 11.82
C ASN A 108 -7.42 -4.49 12.96
N MET A 109 -6.11 -4.63 12.69
CA MET A 109 -5.10 -5.05 13.67
C MET A 109 -5.09 -4.25 14.99
N PRO A 110 -5.22 -2.90 15.01
CA PRO A 110 -5.27 -2.16 16.28
C PRO A 110 -6.48 -2.51 17.16
N LEU A 111 -7.63 -2.81 16.54
CA LEU A 111 -8.82 -3.30 17.24
C LEU A 111 -8.57 -4.72 17.74
N LEU A 112 -7.87 -5.52 16.92
CA LEU A 112 -7.44 -6.86 17.28
C LEU A 112 -6.43 -6.84 18.43
N ASP A 113 -5.61 -5.82 18.62
CA ASP A 113 -4.70 -5.74 19.79
C ASP A 113 -5.46 -5.35 21.07
N LYS A 114 -6.52 -4.53 20.94
CA LYS A 114 -7.27 -4.00 22.08
C LYS A 114 -8.41 -4.92 22.57
N ILE A 115 -8.98 -5.74 21.68
CA ILE A 115 -10.04 -6.70 22.01
C ILE A 115 -9.54 -8.16 21.94
N LEU A 116 -8.28 -8.37 21.49
CA LEU A 116 -7.74 -9.63 20.96
C LEU A 116 -8.61 -10.12 19.81
N LEU A 117 -8.23 -10.15 18.50
CA LEU A 117 -8.89 -11.07 17.56
C LEU A 117 -8.35 -11.41 16.11
N ILE A 118 -8.92 -12.50 15.55
CA ILE A 118 -9.22 -13.15 14.21
C ILE A 118 -8.25 -13.80 13.19
N VAL A 119 -8.65 -15.04 12.76
CA VAL A 119 -8.96 -15.74 11.46
C VAL A 119 -9.41 -17.20 11.79
N GLY A 120 -10.38 -17.79 11.05
CA GLY A 120 -10.81 -19.22 11.06
C GLY A 120 -10.67 -19.92 9.69
N ASP A 121 -10.32 -21.23 9.62
CA ASP A 121 -10.63 -22.09 8.44
C ASP A 121 -10.73 -23.61 8.78
N HIS A 122 -11.80 -24.23 8.29
CA HIS A 122 -11.85 -25.40 7.40
C HIS A 122 -13.25 -26.03 7.41
N GLY A 123 -14.02 -25.74 6.36
CA GLY A 123 -15.29 -26.40 6.06
C GLY A 123 -16.28 -25.48 5.36
N LYS A 124 -16.12 -25.31 4.03
CA LYS A 124 -16.94 -24.49 3.11
C LYS A 124 -17.29 -23.07 3.62
N ARG A 125 -16.57 -22.09 3.08
CA ARG A 125 -16.86 -20.66 3.25
C ARG A 125 -18.26 -20.32 2.72
N LEU A 126 -19.19 -19.97 3.60
CA LEU A 126 -20.44 -19.31 3.22
C LEU A 126 -20.14 -17.84 2.93
N LEU A 127 -19.77 -17.54 1.68
CA LEU A 127 -19.78 -16.18 1.15
C LEU A 127 -21.24 -15.79 0.90
N GLY A 128 -21.80 -14.98 1.80
CA GLY A 128 -23.11 -14.36 1.62
C GLY A 128 -22.94 -12.89 1.27
N PHE A 129 -23.46 -12.47 0.11
CA PHE A 129 -23.74 -11.06 -0.13
C PHE A 129 -25.09 -10.72 0.52
N GLY A 130 -25.20 -9.54 1.11
CA GLY A 130 -26.50 -9.03 1.52
C GLY A 130 -27.46 -9.06 0.34
N LYS A 131 -28.71 -9.46 0.58
CA LYS A 131 -29.73 -9.67 -0.46
C LYS A 131 -29.90 -8.47 -1.40
N PHE A 132 -29.62 -7.28 -0.87
CA PHE A 132 -29.82 -6.02 -1.56
C PHE A 132 -28.55 -5.43 -2.17
N ALA A 133 -27.39 -6.08 -2.00
CA ALA A 133 -26.12 -5.47 -2.35
C ALA A 133 -25.95 -5.22 -3.86
N GLY A 134 -26.40 -6.15 -4.69
CA GLY A 134 -26.41 -5.94 -6.14
C GLY A 134 -27.31 -4.78 -6.57
N ARG A 135 -28.42 -4.54 -5.85
CA ARG A 135 -29.35 -3.44 -6.17
C ARG A 135 -28.77 -2.09 -5.76
N ALA A 136 -28.18 -1.99 -4.57
CA ALA A 136 -27.48 -0.79 -4.14
C ALA A 136 -26.32 -0.45 -5.10
N GLY A 137 -25.52 -1.46 -5.47
CA GLY A 137 -24.41 -1.30 -6.41
C GLY A 137 -24.84 -0.79 -7.80
N VAL A 138 -26.00 -1.24 -8.32
CA VAL A 138 -26.53 -0.71 -9.58
C VAL A 138 -26.92 0.76 -9.46
N ILE A 139 -27.55 1.17 -8.36
CA ILE A 139 -27.95 2.58 -8.15
C ILE A 139 -26.72 3.47 -8.03
N ASP A 140 -25.73 3.06 -7.22
CA ASP A 140 -24.50 3.82 -7.06
C ASP A 140 -23.70 3.90 -8.36
N MET A 141 -23.76 2.85 -9.18
CA MET A 141 -23.17 2.84 -10.52
C MET A 141 -23.86 3.86 -11.44
N LEU A 142 -25.19 3.88 -11.49
CA LEU A 142 -25.94 4.84 -12.30
C LEU A 142 -25.71 6.28 -11.82
N HIS A 143 -25.70 6.51 -10.51
CA HIS A 143 -25.34 7.79 -9.91
C HIS A 143 -23.93 8.24 -10.35
N GLY A 144 -22.96 7.32 -10.30
CA GLY A 144 -21.59 7.58 -10.76
C GLY A 144 -21.50 7.91 -12.26
N LEU A 145 -22.34 7.30 -13.10
CA LEU A 145 -22.46 7.67 -14.52
C LEU A 145 -23.01 9.08 -14.71
N GLY A 146 -24.01 9.49 -13.91
CA GLY A 146 -24.52 10.85 -13.92
C GLY A 146 -23.41 11.87 -13.69
N ILE A 147 -22.62 11.67 -12.64
CA ILE A 147 -21.45 12.53 -12.31
C ILE A 147 -20.42 12.51 -13.44
N ARG A 148 -20.11 11.33 -14.00
CA ARG A 148 -19.16 11.19 -15.11
C ARG A 148 -19.63 11.91 -16.38
N TYR A 149 -20.91 11.86 -16.70
CA TYR A 149 -21.40 12.52 -17.92
C TYR A 149 -21.48 14.03 -17.75
N LEU A 150 -21.86 14.52 -16.57
CA LEU A 150 -21.76 15.94 -16.23
C LEU A 150 -20.32 16.44 -16.37
N SER A 151 -19.37 15.61 -15.94
CA SER A 151 -17.93 15.81 -16.09
C SER A 151 -17.45 16.00 -17.53
N MET A 152 -18.14 15.38 -18.48
CA MET A 152 -17.84 15.45 -19.90
C MET A 152 -18.69 16.51 -20.61
N GLY A 153 -19.44 17.33 -19.87
CA GLY A 153 -20.31 18.38 -20.41
C GLY A 153 -21.72 17.90 -20.82
N TYR A 154 -22.10 16.67 -20.49
CA TYR A 154 -23.41 16.11 -20.82
C TYR A 154 -24.35 16.14 -19.60
N SER A 155 -25.52 16.76 -19.77
CA SER A 155 -26.64 16.57 -18.85
C SER A 155 -27.38 15.29 -19.23
N THR A 156 -27.46 14.31 -18.32
CA THR A 156 -28.15 13.03 -18.53
C THR A 156 -29.13 12.75 -17.40
N PRO A 157 -30.22 11.99 -17.64
CA PRO A 157 -31.18 11.62 -16.61
C PRO A 157 -30.57 10.95 -15.37
N PHE A 158 -29.42 10.28 -15.53
CA PHE A 158 -28.67 9.65 -14.43
C PHE A 158 -28.26 10.63 -13.31
N LEU A 159 -28.14 11.93 -13.61
CA LEU A 159 -27.82 12.96 -12.60
C LEU A 159 -28.90 13.12 -11.53
N SER A 160 -30.13 12.72 -11.82
CA SER A 160 -31.23 12.77 -10.85
C SER A 160 -31.17 11.65 -9.80
N LEU A 161 -30.34 10.63 -10.01
CA LEU A 161 -30.18 9.54 -9.05
C LEU A 161 -29.25 9.96 -7.92
N GLY A 162 -29.67 9.68 -6.71
CA GLY A 162 -28.80 9.70 -5.55
C GLY A 162 -28.03 8.40 -5.39
N ALA A 163 -26.94 8.44 -4.62
CA ALA A 163 -26.35 7.25 -4.02
C ALA A 163 -27.36 6.47 -3.17
N SER A 164 -27.18 5.16 -3.11
CA SER A 164 -28.09 4.17 -2.51
C SER A 164 -28.47 4.49 -1.06
N TYR A 165 -27.53 5.01 -0.25
CA TYR A 165 -27.76 5.38 1.16
C TYR A 165 -28.68 6.58 1.39
N MET A 166 -28.94 7.37 0.34
CA MET A 166 -29.80 8.56 0.43
C MET A 166 -31.27 8.18 0.34
N TYR A 167 -31.59 7.00 -0.18
CA TYR A 167 -32.97 6.55 -0.28
C TYR A 167 -33.49 6.05 1.07
N PRO A 168 -34.70 6.46 1.48
CA PRO A 168 -35.31 6.01 2.74
C PRO A 168 -35.83 4.56 2.67
N SER A 169 -35.98 4.00 1.46
CA SER A 169 -36.37 2.62 1.21
C SER A 169 -35.95 2.16 -0.18
N LEU A 170 -35.89 0.84 -0.37
CA LEU A 170 -35.75 0.21 -1.68
C LEU A 170 -36.89 0.62 -2.64
N ALA A 171 -38.11 0.84 -2.14
CA ALA A 171 -39.23 1.27 -2.96
C ALA A 171 -39.00 2.66 -3.56
N ALA A 172 -38.54 3.62 -2.74
CA ALA A 172 -38.17 4.96 -3.20
C ALA A 172 -37.01 4.92 -4.21
N ALA A 173 -36.02 4.07 -3.95
CA ALA A 173 -34.89 3.88 -4.85
C ALA A 173 -35.30 3.32 -6.22
N LYS A 174 -36.21 2.32 -6.23
CA LYS A 174 -36.79 1.78 -7.47
C LYS A 174 -37.61 2.81 -8.24
N ALA A 175 -38.40 3.64 -7.54
CA ALA A 175 -39.18 4.71 -8.17
C ALA A 175 -38.25 5.71 -8.88
N ALA A 176 -37.14 6.11 -8.24
CA ALA A 176 -36.17 7.01 -8.84
C ALA A 176 -35.51 6.41 -10.10
N VAL A 177 -35.11 5.13 -10.06
CA VAL A 177 -34.57 4.43 -11.24
C VAL A 177 -35.62 4.32 -12.35
N SER A 178 -36.89 4.12 -12.01
CA SER A 178 -37.99 4.06 -12.99
C SER A 178 -38.19 5.41 -13.67
N SER A 179 -38.16 6.50 -12.91
CA SER A 179 -38.24 7.88 -13.44
C SER A 179 -37.10 8.17 -14.42
N VAL A 180 -35.86 7.73 -14.13
CA VAL A 180 -34.73 7.85 -15.07
C VAL A 180 -34.98 7.06 -16.34
N GLY A 181 -35.52 5.84 -16.24
CA GLY A 181 -35.89 5.03 -17.40
C GLY A 181 -36.93 5.71 -18.29
N GLU A 182 -37.97 6.30 -17.69
CA GLU A 182 -39.01 7.06 -18.39
C GLU A 182 -38.45 8.32 -19.07
N GLU A 183 -37.55 9.05 -18.40
CA GLU A 183 -36.89 10.22 -18.97
C GLU A 183 -35.99 9.84 -20.16
N ILE A 184 -35.26 8.72 -20.09
CA ILE A 184 -34.49 8.21 -21.23
C ILE A 184 -35.43 7.81 -22.38
N ALA A 185 -36.56 7.16 -22.08
CA ALA A 185 -37.52 6.72 -23.11
C ALA A 185 -38.21 7.90 -23.81
N THR A 186 -38.41 9.02 -23.12
CA THR A 186 -39.12 10.19 -23.64
C THR A 186 -38.19 11.26 -24.22
N GLN A 187 -37.07 11.52 -23.55
CA GLN A 187 -36.14 12.60 -23.91
C GLN A 187 -34.86 12.10 -24.56
N GLY A 188 -34.52 10.83 -24.42
CA GLY A 188 -33.31 10.23 -25.00
C GLY A 188 -31.99 10.74 -24.41
N LEU A 189 -30.92 10.02 -24.70
CA LEU A 189 -29.54 10.34 -24.35
C LEU A 189 -28.83 11.02 -25.54
N PRO A 190 -27.80 11.86 -25.27
CA PRO A 190 -26.93 12.41 -26.33
C PRO A 190 -26.31 11.31 -27.19
N SER A 191 -26.31 11.49 -28.52
CA SER A 191 -25.75 10.51 -29.47
C SER A 191 -24.28 10.18 -29.22
N GLU A 192 -23.52 11.16 -28.72
CA GLU A 192 -22.08 11.13 -28.53
C GLU A 192 -21.66 10.18 -27.40
N ILE A 193 -22.55 9.92 -26.44
CA ILE A 193 -22.33 8.94 -25.36
C ILE A 193 -23.00 7.59 -25.64
N CYS A 194 -23.66 7.46 -26.79
CA CYS A 194 -24.41 6.28 -27.20
C CYS A 194 -23.70 5.48 -28.31
N PRO A 195 -23.97 4.17 -28.43
CA PRO A 195 -24.84 3.36 -27.59
C PRO A 195 -24.28 3.15 -26.18
N LEU A 196 -25.16 3.10 -25.18
CA LEU A 196 -24.81 2.79 -23.81
C LEU A 196 -25.05 1.30 -23.55
N ALA A 197 -23.96 0.52 -23.55
CA ALA A 197 -24.00 -0.92 -23.34
C ALA A 197 -23.50 -1.28 -21.94
N PHE A 198 -24.39 -1.81 -21.12
CA PHE A 198 -24.11 -2.28 -19.79
C PHE A 198 -23.92 -3.80 -19.77
N ILE A 199 -22.98 -4.30 -18.98
CA ILE A 199 -22.81 -5.75 -18.83
C ILE A 199 -23.30 -6.19 -17.44
N PHE A 200 -24.61 -6.48 -17.31
CA PHE A 200 -25.26 -7.04 -16.10
C PHE A 200 -26.76 -7.43 -16.30
N LYS A 201 -27.42 -7.93 -15.23
CA LYS A 201 -28.72 -8.64 -15.28
C LYS A 201 -29.97 -7.87 -14.74
N LEU A 202 -29.93 -6.58 -14.39
CA LEU A 202 -30.93 -6.02 -13.44
C LEU A 202 -31.56 -4.64 -13.77
N LEU A 203 -31.56 -4.17 -15.02
CA LEU A 203 -32.33 -2.97 -15.43
C LEU A 203 -33.43 -3.30 -16.46
N PRO A 204 -34.43 -2.41 -16.66
CA PRO A 204 -35.19 -2.39 -17.90
C PRO A 204 -34.27 -1.90 -19.03
N HIS A 205 -33.84 -2.83 -19.87
CA HIS A 205 -33.00 -2.58 -21.03
C HIS A 205 -33.31 -3.62 -22.11
N THR A 206 -32.97 -3.34 -23.35
CA THR A 206 -33.00 -4.36 -24.39
C THR A 206 -31.77 -5.23 -24.20
N PHE A 207 -31.97 -6.50 -23.82
CA PHE A 207 -30.87 -7.46 -23.74
C PHE A 207 -30.35 -7.77 -25.16
N VAL A 208 -29.04 -7.77 -25.32
CA VAL A 208 -28.36 -8.10 -26.58
C VAL A 208 -27.34 -9.20 -26.32
N ASP A 209 -27.23 -10.12 -27.27
CA ASP A 209 -26.23 -11.18 -27.24
C ASP A 209 -24.80 -10.60 -27.34
N PRO A 210 -23.80 -11.14 -26.61
CA PRO A 210 -22.41 -10.69 -26.69
C PRO A 210 -21.87 -10.57 -28.12
N SER A 211 -22.23 -11.49 -29.03
CA SER A 211 -21.77 -11.50 -30.43
C SER A 211 -22.23 -10.28 -31.23
N ARG A 212 -23.34 -9.66 -30.83
CA ARG A 212 -23.96 -8.52 -31.52
C ARG A 212 -23.52 -7.16 -30.99
N LEU A 213 -22.67 -7.11 -29.96
CA LEU A 213 -22.15 -5.85 -29.41
C LEU A 213 -21.37 -5.03 -30.47
N SER A 214 -20.63 -5.71 -31.36
CA SER A 214 -19.89 -5.07 -32.45
C SER A 214 -20.79 -4.42 -33.52
N GLU A 215 -22.05 -4.87 -33.65
CA GLU A 215 -23.02 -4.28 -34.58
C GLU A 215 -23.54 -2.95 -34.04
N LEU A 216 -23.73 -2.85 -32.73
CA LEU A 216 -24.18 -1.62 -32.06
C LEU A 216 -23.15 -0.50 -32.18
N SER A 217 -21.85 -0.83 -32.18
CA SER A 217 -20.77 0.17 -32.21
C SER A 217 -20.46 0.75 -33.59
N LYS A 218 -20.92 0.12 -34.68
CA LYS A 218 -20.70 0.60 -36.07
C LYS A 218 -21.35 1.96 -36.35
N GLY A 219 -22.20 2.47 -35.46
CA GLY A 219 -22.80 3.81 -35.51
C GLY A 219 -22.00 4.95 -34.85
N ARG A 220 -20.82 4.70 -34.25
CA ARG A 220 -20.05 5.70 -33.48
C ARG A 220 -19.35 6.81 -34.30
N ASN A 221 -19.39 6.77 -35.64
CA ASN A 221 -18.71 7.75 -36.50
C ASN A 221 -19.69 8.73 -37.19
N PRO A 222 -20.01 9.90 -36.62
CA PRO A 222 -20.20 11.08 -37.43
C PRO A 222 -18.83 11.63 -37.85
N ALA A 223 -18.65 11.93 -39.13
CA ALA A 223 -17.48 12.67 -39.61
C ALA A 223 -17.24 13.94 -38.76
N PRO A 224 -15.99 14.34 -38.49
CA PRO A 224 -15.70 15.51 -37.68
C PRO A 224 -16.30 16.75 -38.34
N GLY A 225 -17.18 17.47 -37.63
CA GLY A 225 -17.78 18.73 -38.09
C GLY A 225 -19.29 18.73 -38.40
N ARG A 226 -20.01 17.61 -38.21
CA ARG A 226 -21.50 17.62 -38.22
C ARG A 226 -22.05 17.28 -36.83
N SER A 227 -22.46 18.30 -36.08
CA SER A 227 -23.36 18.11 -34.93
C SER A 227 -24.69 17.58 -35.47
N THR A 228 -24.99 16.32 -35.22
CA THR A 228 -26.34 15.78 -35.43
C THR A 228 -27.06 15.80 -34.09
N SER A 229 -28.16 16.55 -33.97
CA SER A 229 -28.99 16.61 -32.75
C SER A 229 -29.79 15.32 -32.48
N LYS A 230 -29.28 14.15 -32.90
CA LYS A 230 -29.99 12.88 -32.79
C LYS A 230 -29.88 12.38 -31.35
N ARG A 231 -31.02 12.17 -30.70
CA ARG A 231 -31.08 11.55 -29.37
C ARG A 231 -31.33 10.05 -29.50
N VAL A 232 -30.79 9.27 -28.56
CA VAL A 232 -30.90 7.81 -28.49
C VAL A 232 -31.78 7.44 -27.31
N TYR A 233 -32.89 6.76 -27.56
CA TYR A 233 -33.96 6.52 -26.58
C TYR A 233 -33.87 5.15 -25.90
N GLN A 234 -32.72 4.47 -26.00
CA GLN A 234 -32.55 3.09 -25.54
C GLN A 234 -31.18 2.85 -24.91
N VAL A 235 -31.17 2.02 -23.88
CA VAL A 235 -29.97 1.45 -23.25
C VAL A 235 -29.94 -0.06 -23.46
N TYR A 236 -28.75 -0.61 -23.62
CA TYR A 236 -28.55 -2.03 -23.89
C TYR A 236 -27.91 -2.70 -22.69
N GLY A 237 -28.32 -3.94 -22.43
CA GLY A 237 -27.63 -4.78 -21.45
C GLY A 237 -27.19 -6.10 -22.06
N CYS A 238 -26.10 -6.63 -21.55
CA CYS A 238 -25.47 -7.85 -22.04
C CYS A 238 -25.08 -8.72 -20.85
N VAL A 239 -25.33 -10.02 -20.93
CA VAL A 239 -24.83 -10.98 -19.95
C VAL A 239 -23.70 -11.76 -20.60
N VAL A 240 -22.52 -11.69 -20.00
CA VAL A 240 -21.32 -12.37 -20.48
C VAL A 240 -21.08 -13.58 -19.58
N THR A 241 -20.79 -14.71 -20.20
CA THR A 241 -20.49 -15.98 -19.53
C THR A 241 -19.08 -16.46 -19.85
N SER A 242 -18.60 -17.52 -19.22
CA SER A 242 -17.27 -18.09 -19.45
C SER A 242 -16.88 -18.28 -20.94
N PRO A 243 -17.73 -18.80 -21.86
CA PRO A 243 -17.38 -18.91 -23.28
C PRO A 243 -17.16 -17.56 -23.99
N ASP A 244 -17.71 -16.47 -23.46
CA ASP A 244 -17.52 -15.12 -23.99
C ASP A 244 -16.22 -14.48 -23.43
N MET A 245 -15.69 -15.04 -22.35
CA MET A 245 -14.53 -14.51 -21.61
C MET A 245 -13.23 -15.19 -21.98
N VAL A 246 -13.27 -16.48 -22.34
CA VAL A 246 -12.09 -17.29 -22.64
C VAL A 246 -12.34 -18.20 -23.85
N GLN A 247 -11.27 -18.60 -24.53
CA GLN A 247 -11.30 -19.67 -25.55
C GLN A 247 -10.16 -20.68 -25.31
N PRO A 248 -10.31 -21.94 -25.73
CA PRO A 248 -9.21 -22.90 -25.72
C PRO A 248 -7.98 -22.37 -26.48
N LYS A 249 -6.78 -22.69 -25.98
CA LYS A 249 -5.51 -22.39 -26.66
C LYS A 249 -5.37 -23.14 -27.98
N ASP A 250 -5.90 -24.36 -28.02
CA ASP A 250 -6.02 -25.16 -29.23
C ASP A 250 -7.21 -24.67 -30.07
N SER A 251 -6.94 -24.13 -31.24
CA SER A 251 -7.94 -23.59 -32.15
C SER A 251 -8.90 -24.63 -32.72
N THR A 252 -8.63 -25.93 -32.53
CA THR A 252 -9.51 -27.03 -32.95
C THR A 252 -10.54 -27.42 -31.89
N ARG A 253 -10.37 -26.95 -30.63
CA ARG A 253 -11.27 -27.23 -29.51
C ARG A 253 -12.33 -26.15 -29.36
N THR A 254 -13.55 -26.56 -29.03
CA THR A 254 -14.64 -25.67 -28.59
C THR A 254 -14.59 -25.49 -27.08
N PHE A 255 -15.12 -24.37 -26.57
CA PHE A 255 -15.21 -24.15 -25.13
C PHE A 255 -16.03 -25.25 -24.44
N ASP A 256 -15.48 -25.87 -23.40
CA ASP A 256 -16.20 -26.76 -22.49
C ASP A 256 -16.08 -26.26 -21.04
N LYS A 257 -17.21 -26.22 -20.33
CA LYS A 257 -17.24 -25.65 -18.98
C LYS A 257 -16.57 -26.55 -17.95
N ALA A 258 -16.75 -27.87 -18.01
CA ALA A 258 -16.14 -28.76 -17.03
C ALA A 258 -14.62 -28.76 -17.18
N ASP A 259 -14.17 -28.83 -18.42
CA ASP A 259 -12.77 -28.73 -18.83
C ASP A 259 -12.14 -27.40 -18.43
N TYR A 260 -12.80 -26.26 -18.68
CA TYR A 260 -12.29 -24.95 -18.24
C TYR A 260 -12.09 -24.86 -16.72
N TYR A 261 -12.96 -25.45 -15.92
CA TYR A 261 -12.82 -25.42 -14.46
C TYR A 261 -11.78 -26.42 -13.94
N ALA A 262 -11.50 -27.50 -14.68
CA ALA A 262 -10.48 -28.49 -14.36
C ALA A 262 -9.07 -28.05 -14.83
N HIS A 263 -8.99 -27.47 -16.03
CA HIS A 263 -7.78 -27.11 -16.77
C HIS A 263 -7.82 -25.65 -17.26
N PRO A 264 -8.01 -24.67 -16.37
CA PRO A 264 -8.15 -23.26 -16.76
C PRO A 264 -6.91 -22.68 -17.45
N ASP A 265 -5.75 -23.30 -17.28
CA ASP A 265 -4.49 -22.94 -17.93
C ASP A 265 -4.44 -23.29 -19.42
N GLU A 266 -5.36 -24.12 -19.92
CA GLU A 266 -5.51 -24.44 -21.36
C GLU A 266 -6.33 -23.40 -22.12
N TYR A 267 -6.76 -22.32 -21.46
CA TYR A 267 -7.62 -21.29 -22.03
C TYR A 267 -6.93 -19.91 -22.08
N ASN A 268 -7.13 -19.17 -23.17
CA ASN A 268 -6.71 -17.79 -23.34
C ASN A 268 -7.86 -16.81 -23.03
N PRO A 269 -7.59 -15.67 -22.36
CA PRO A 269 -8.61 -14.65 -22.12
C PRO A 269 -8.90 -13.85 -23.40
N ILE A 270 -10.18 -13.78 -23.79
CA ILE A 270 -10.65 -13.05 -25.00
C ILE A 270 -11.62 -11.92 -24.69
N PHE A 271 -12.00 -11.77 -23.42
CA PHE A 271 -12.94 -10.74 -22.98
C PHE A 271 -12.52 -9.32 -23.42
N HIS A 272 -11.23 -9.00 -23.28
CA HIS A 272 -10.64 -7.72 -23.68
C HIS A 272 -10.71 -7.42 -25.18
N GLU A 273 -10.83 -8.45 -26.03
CA GLU A 273 -10.94 -8.31 -27.48
C GLU A 273 -12.40 -8.31 -27.93
N LYS A 274 -13.20 -9.25 -27.41
CA LYS A 274 -14.56 -9.51 -27.89
C LYS A 274 -15.63 -8.64 -27.23
N ILE A 275 -15.40 -8.22 -25.99
CA ILE A 275 -16.44 -7.59 -25.17
C ILE A 275 -16.10 -6.15 -24.83
N VAL A 276 -14.92 -5.94 -24.23
CA VAL A 276 -14.57 -4.65 -23.62
C VAL A 276 -14.58 -3.46 -24.61
N PRO A 277 -14.14 -3.58 -25.87
CA PRO A 277 -14.18 -2.47 -26.82
C PRO A 277 -15.59 -1.91 -27.07
N TYR A 278 -16.62 -2.71 -26.79
CA TYR A 278 -18.02 -2.39 -27.03
C TYR A 278 -18.79 -2.12 -25.73
N ALA A 279 -18.17 -2.29 -24.57
CA ALA A 279 -18.79 -2.10 -23.27
C ALA A 279 -18.65 -0.64 -22.83
N SER A 280 -19.75 -0.01 -22.44
CA SER A 280 -19.72 1.30 -21.77
C SER A 280 -19.57 1.14 -20.26
N VAL A 281 -20.11 0.04 -19.71
CA VAL A 281 -20.08 -0.26 -18.26
C VAL A 281 -19.93 -1.77 -18.05
N ILE A 282 -18.97 -2.16 -17.19
CA ILE A 282 -18.72 -3.56 -16.83
C ILE A 282 -19.00 -3.75 -15.34
N VAL A 283 -19.94 -4.64 -15.01
CA VAL A 283 -20.20 -5.06 -13.64
C VAL A 283 -19.67 -6.47 -13.46
N ASN A 284 -18.57 -6.61 -12.70
CA ASN A 284 -17.94 -7.90 -12.44
C ASN A 284 -18.18 -8.33 -11.00
N CYS A 285 -18.93 -9.41 -10.81
CA CYS A 285 -19.18 -10.04 -9.50
C CYS A 285 -18.50 -11.41 -9.37
N MET A 286 -17.53 -11.72 -10.23
CA MET A 286 -16.83 -13.00 -10.18
C MET A 286 -15.75 -12.98 -9.11
N TYR A 287 -15.77 -14.02 -8.26
CA TYR A 287 -14.61 -14.34 -7.44
C TYR A 287 -13.48 -14.81 -8.34
N TRP A 288 -12.31 -14.19 -8.22
CA TRP A 288 -11.14 -14.58 -8.97
C TRP A 288 -10.23 -15.47 -8.13
N GLU A 289 -9.81 -16.58 -8.70
CA GLU A 289 -8.81 -17.48 -8.15
C GLU A 289 -7.63 -17.59 -9.12
N LYS A 290 -6.42 -17.75 -8.58
CA LYS A 290 -5.15 -17.76 -9.32
C LYS A 290 -5.10 -18.71 -10.51
N ARG A 291 -5.83 -19.83 -10.44
CA ARG A 291 -5.88 -20.85 -11.50
C ARG A 291 -6.55 -20.34 -12.77
N PHE A 292 -7.47 -19.37 -12.67
CA PHE A 292 -8.27 -18.92 -13.80
C PHE A 292 -7.64 -17.72 -14.55
N PRO A 293 -7.73 -17.68 -15.89
CA PRO A 293 -7.33 -16.54 -16.70
C PRO A 293 -7.92 -15.23 -16.17
N ARG A 294 -7.15 -14.14 -16.24
CA ARG A 294 -7.61 -12.81 -15.85
C ARG A 294 -8.66 -12.32 -16.85
N LEU A 295 -9.75 -11.76 -16.34
CA LEU A 295 -10.80 -11.15 -17.17
C LEU A 295 -10.26 -9.94 -17.97
N LEU A 296 -9.48 -9.08 -17.32
CA LEU A 296 -8.79 -7.93 -17.88
C LEU A 296 -7.45 -7.74 -17.15
N SER A 297 -6.38 -7.48 -17.88
CA SER A 297 -5.11 -7.04 -17.32
C SER A 297 -5.02 -5.52 -17.26
N ILE A 298 -4.17 -4.99 -16.38
CA ILE A 298 -3.90 -3.55 -16.27
C ILE A 298 -3.41 -2.99 -17.61
N LYS A 299 -2.59 -3.74 -18.34
CA LYS A 299 -2.08 -3.37 -19.66
C LYS A 299 -3.22 -3.21 -20.67
N GLN A 300 -4.10 -4.22 -20.77
CA GLN A 300 -5.26 -4.18 -21.65
C GLN A 300 -6.19 -3.00 -21.30
N LEU A 301 -6.41 -2.74 -20.01
CA LEU A 301 -7.20 -1.59 -19.58
C LEU A 301 -6.59 -0.26 -20.05
N LYS A 302 -5.27 -0.06 -19.87
CA LYS A 302 -4.55 1.14 -20.32
C LYS A 302 -4.60 1.32 -21.84
N GLU A 303 -4.54 0.23 -22.60
CA GLU A 303 -4.64 0.25 -24.07
C GLU A 303 -6.04 0.63 -24.54
N LEU A 304 -7.07 0.23 -23.79
CA LEU A 304 -8.49 0.48 -24.11
C LEU A 304 -9.00 1.87 -23.68
N THR A 305 -8.31 2.58 -22.78
CA THR A 305 -8.76 3.86 -22.19
C THR A 305 -8.05 5.09 -22.75
N LYS A 306 -7.47 5.00 -23.95
CA LYS A 306 -6.55 6.02 -24.49
C LYS A 306 -7.17 7.42 -24.71
N ASP A 307 -8.50 7.58 -24.56
CA ASP A 307 -9.25 8.84 -24.74
C ASP A 307 -10.27 9.17 -23.59
N GLY A 308 -9.98 8.99 -22.28
CA GLY A 308 -10.98 9.19 -21.20
C GLY A 308 -10.53 9.92 -19.92
N CYS A 309 -11.32 10.91 -19.48
CA CYS A 309 -11.06 11.79 -18.33
C CYS A 309 -11.42 11.21 -16.94
N ARG A 310 -10.74 11.72 -15.90
CA ARG A 310 -10.89 11.49 -14.44
C ARG A 310 -11.61 12.67 -13.77
N TYR A 311 -12.56 12.40 -12.87
CA TYR A 311 -13.16 13.40 -11.97
C TYR A 311 -12.68 13.20 -10.53
N ASP A 312 -12.20 14.27 -9.90
CA ASP A 312 -11.81 14.28 -8.48
C ASP A 312 -12.88 14.98 -7.61
N PRO A 313 -13.67 14.23 -6.82
CA PRO A 313 -14.75 14.79 -6.01
C PRO A 313 -14.26 15.56 -4.77
N PHE A 314 -12.98 15.45 -4.40
CA PHE A 314 -12.40 16.21 -3.29
C PHE A 314 -11.92 17.60 -3.71
N SER A 315 -11.51 17.75 -4.98
CA SER A 315 -11.03 19.02 -5.53
C SER A 315 -11.98 19.67 -6.55
N ASN A 316 -13.10 19.01 -6.88
CA ASN A 316 -14.13 19.44 -7.85
C ASN A 316 -13.54 19.83 -9.22
N SER A 317 -12.64 18.99 -9.76
CA SER A 317 -11.89 19.26 -11.00
C SER A 317 -11.88 18.06 -11.95
N TYR A 318 -11.81 18.34 -13.27
CA TYR A 318 -11.76 17.34 -14.36
C TYR A 318 -10.34 17.26 -14.93
N HIS A 319 -9.87 16.04 -15.22
CA HIS A 319 -8.52 15.77 -15.73
C HIS A 319 -8.57 14.82 -16.91
N ASP A 320 -7.87 15.13 -18.00
CA ASP A 320 -7.87 14.30 -19.22
C ASP A 320 -6.86 13.13 -19.15
N ASP A 321 -6.36 12.82 -17.95
CA ASP A 321 -5.42 11.74 -17.67
C ASP A 321 -6.00 10.62 -16.80
N MET A 322 -5.33 9.46 -16.83
CA MET A 322 -5.74 8.25 -16.11
C MET A 322 -5.03 8.05 -14.75
N GLU A 323 -4.16 8.97 -14.32
CA GLU A 323 -3.32 8.87 -13.11
C GLU A 323 -3.57 10.03 -12.14
N GLY A 324 -3.81 9.73 -10.86
CA GLY A 324 -4.09 10.73 -9.82
C GLY A 324 -5.24 10.30 -8.88
N LYS A 325 -5.53 11.11 -7.85
CA LYS A 325 -6.72 10.89 -7.00
C LYS A 325 -7.98 11.34 -7.76
N GLY A 326 -8.93 10.44 -7.94
CA GLY A 326 -10.17 10.69 -8.68
C GLY A 326 -10.73 9.38 -9.22
N VAL A 327 -12.02 9.34 -9.52
CA VAL A 327 -12.68 8.10 -9.92
C VAL A 327 -12.38 7.81 -11.39
N ILE A 328 -11.69 6.71 -11.62
CA ILE A 328 -11.68 5.98 -12.89
C ILE A 328 -11.92 4.51 -12.51
N CYS A 329 -13.04 3.96 -12.99
CA CYS A 329 -13.59 2.68 -12.57
C CYS A 329 -14.18 2.69 -11.13
N LEU A 330 -15.49 2.46 -11.04
CA LEU A 330 -16.23 2.33 -9.78
C LEU A 330 -15.91 0.97 -9.14
N ALA A 331 -14.92 0.93 -8.23
CA ALA A 331 -14.70 -0.21 -7.35
C ALA A 331 -15.59 -0.08 -6.10
N VAL A 332 -16.54 -1.01 -5.93
CA VAL A 332 -17.45 -1.08 -4.78
C VAL A 332 -16.74 -1.75 -3.61
N ASP A 333 -15.86 -1.02 -2.92
CA ASP A 333 -15.35 -1.45 -1.60
C ASP A 333 -15.73 -0.46 -0.49
N ASN A 334 -16.11 0.78 -0.85
CA ASN A 334 -16.37 1.86 0.12
C ASN A 334 -17.70 2.61 -0.08
N LEU A 335 -18.53 2.14 -1.01
CA LEU A 335 -19.91 2.61 -1.19
C LEU A 335 -20.84 1.87 -0.21
N PRO A 336 -21.99 2.45 0.16
CA PRO A 336 -22.98 1.75 0.96
C PRO A 336 -23.39 0.50 0.21
N THR A 337 -23.00 -0.64 0.76
CA THR A 337 -23.18 -1.91 0.07
C THR A 337 -24.61 -2.40 0.11
N GLU A 338 -25.52 -1.75 0.85
CA GLU A 338 -26.92 -2.17 1.01
C GLU A 338 -27.86 -0.99 1.35
N PHE A 339 -29.16 -1.16 1.17
CA PHE A 339 -30.18 -0.19 1.62
C PHE A 339 -30.32 -0.25 3.14
N PRO A 340 -30.13 0.87 3.86
CA PRO A 340 -30.03 0.82 5.31
C PRO A 340 -31.23 0.19 6.03
N LYS A 341 -32.46 0.50 5.59
CA LYS A 341 -33.69 0.00 6.21
C LYS A 341 -33.84 -1.50 6.02
N GLU A 342 -33.92 -1.95 4.77
CA GLU A 342 -34.16 -3.35 4.44
C GLU A 342 -33.01 -4.27 4.89
N ALA A 343 -31.77 -3.76 4.88
CA ALA A 343 -30.61 -4.48 5.41
C ALA A 343 -30.69 -4.64 6.92
N THR A 344 -31.07 -3.59 7.66
CA THR A 344 -31.25 -3.65 9.12
C THR A 344 -32.37 -4.62 9.48
N GLU A 345 -33.50 -4.56 8.78
CA GLU A 345 -34.63 -5.48 8.98
C GLU A 345 -34.20 -6.93 8.76
N GLN A 346 -33.68 -7.25 7.56
CA GLN A 346 -33.31 -8.63 7.21
C GLN A 346 -32.20 -9.17 8.11
N PHE A 347 -31.17 -8.37 8.39
CA PHE A 347 -30.09 -8.82 9.24
C PHE A 347 -30.56 -9.01 10.67
N GLY A 348 -31.30 -8.04 11.22
CA GLY A 348 -31.80 -8.11 12.58
C GLY A 348 -32.76 -9.30 12.78
N ASP A 349 -33.49 -9.75 11.77
CA ASP A 349 -34.35 -10.94 11.86
C ASP A 349 -33.53 -12.23 12.02
N ILE A 350 -32.32 -12.26 11.47
CA ILE A 350 -31.37 -13.35 11.66
C ILE A 350 -30.68 -13.18 13.02
N LEU A 351 -30.15 -12.00 13.31
CA LEU A 351 -29.36 -11.74 14.52
C LEU A 351 -30.21 -11.90 15.79
N SER A 352 -31.43 -11.40 15.82
CA SER A 352 -32.32 -11.43 17.00
C SER A 352 -32.62 -12.85 17.51
N GLN A 353 -32.48 -13.87 16.67
CA GLN A 353 -32.62 -15.28 17.08
C GLN A 353 -31.49 -15.73 18.03
N PHE A 354 -30.37 -15.00 18.02
CA PHE A 354 -29.16 -15.31 18.77
C PHE A 354 -28.89 -14.32 19.91
N VAL A 355 -29.53 -13.14 19.90
CA VAL A 355 -29.25 -12.07 20.87
C VAL A 355 -29.58 -12.49 22.29
N GLY A 356 -30.69 -13.21 22.53
CA GLY A 356 -31.05 -13.71 23.86
C GLY A 356 -29.94 -14.55 24.47
N ASN A 357 -29.56 -15.64 23.79
CA ASN A 357 -28.42 -16.49 24.17
C ASN A 357 -27.12 -15.69 24.36
N LEU A 358 -26.76 -14.79 23.45
CA LEU A 358 -25.55 -13.97 23.61
C LEU A 358 -25.60 -13.01 24.81
N ALA A 359 -26.81 -12.60 25.21
CA ALA A 359 -27.04 -11.65 26.29
C ALA A 359 -27.17 -12.32 27.67
N SER A 360 -27.40 -13.64 27.74
CA SER A 360 -27.61 -14.36 29.00
C SER A 360 -26.58 -15.45 29.31
N THR A 361 -25.82 -15.91 28.33
CA THR A 361 -24.85 -16.99 28.53
C THR A 361 -23.56 -16.45 29.16
N GLU A 362 -23.12 -17.05 30.27
CA GLU A 362 -21.83 -16.74 30.91
C GLU A 362 -20.68 -17.56 30.32
N ASP A 363 -20.94 -18.81 29.89
CA ASP A 363 -19.97 -19.73 29.29
C ASP A 363 -20.19 -19.94 27.78
N VAL A 364 -19.18 -19.60 26.96
CA VAL A 364 -19.17 -19.83 25.51
C VAL A 364 -19.44 -21.29 25.10
N SER A 365 -19.16 -22.25 25.98
CA SER A 365 -19.45 -23.66 25.76
C SER A 365 -20.95 -23.97 25.63
N GLU A 366 -21.82 -23.11 26.17
CA GLU A 366 -23.28 -23.25 26.16
C GLU A 366 -23.93 -22.61 24.93
N LEU A 367 -23.18 -21.84 24.14
CA LEU A 367 -23.71 -21.19 22.94
C LEU A 367 -24.10 -22.22 21.86
N PRO A 368 -25.08 -21.91 20.98
CA PRO A 368 -25.35 -22.70 19.79
C PRO A 368 -24.09 -22.92 18.94
N SER A 369 -23.97 -24.08 18.29
CA SER A 369 -22.76 -24.46 17.53
C SER A 369 -22.32 -23.44 16.47
N GLN A 370 -23.28 -22.73 15.88
CA GLN A 370 -23.06 -21.68 14.91
C GLN A 370 -22.37 -20.47 15.57
N LEU A 371 -22.81 -20.07 16.76
CA LEU A 371 -22.24 -18.97 17.53
C LEU A 371 -20.93 -19.36 18.19
N ARG A 372 -20.78 -20.57 18.72
CA ARG A 372 -19.50 -21.07 19.25
C ARG A 372 -18.42 -21.11 18.17
N ARG A 373 -18.77 -21.50 16.94
CA ARG A 373 -17.87 -21.39 15.78
C ARG A 373 -17.61 -19.95 15.37
N ALA A 374 -18.51 -19.00 15.66
CA ALA A 374 -18.32 -17.58 15.37
C ALA A 374 -17.69 -16.80 16.54
N CYS A 375 -17.59 -17.40 17.74
CA CYS A 375 -17.01 -16.81 18.94
C CYS A 375 -15.50 -16.95 18.90
N ILE A 376 -14.83 -15.81 19.00
CA ILE A 376 -13.45 -15.75 18.60
C ILE A 376 -12.49 -15.44 19.79
N VAL A 377 -12.93 -14.66 20.79
CA VAL A 377 -12.29 -14.57 22.12
C VAL A 377 -13.28 -14.96 23.18
N SER A 378 -12.82 -15.69 24.17
CA SER A 378 -13.48 -15.83 25.45
C SER A 378 -12.47 -15.58 26.56
N GLU A 379 -12.88 -14.89 27.63
CA GLU A 379 -12.05 -14.71 28.85
C GLU A 379 -10.65 -14.14 28.60
N GLY A 380 -10.51 -13.24 27.61
CA GLY A 380 -9.22 -12.65 27.24
C GLY A 380 -8.27 -13.60 26.51
N ALA A 381 -8.75 -14.76 26.05
CA ALA A 381 -8.01 -15.72 25.26
C ALA A 381 -8.75 -16.13 23.98
N LEU A 382 -8.01 -16.58 22.96
CA LEU A 382 -8.59 -17.06 21.71
C LEU A 382 -9.22 -18.44 21.89
N THR A 383 -10.41 -18.64 21.32
CA THR A 383 -11.06 -19.96 21.32
C THR A 383 -10.30 -20.95 20.41
N PRO A 384 -10.42 -22.28 20.59
CA PRO A 384 -9.54 -23.28 19.95
C PRO A 384 -9.43 -23.17 18.41
N LEU A 385 -10.54 -22.93 17.72
CA LEU A 385 -10.62 -22.77 16.25
C LEU A 385 -9.81 -21.57 15.72
N TYR A 386 -9.37 -20.71 16.63
CA TYR A 386 -8.83 -19.38 16.36
C TYR A 386 -7.44 -19.21 17.01
N THR A 387 -6.87 -20.25 17.61
CA THR A 387 -5.52 -20.20 18.21
C THR A 387 -4.37 -20.00 17.21
N TYR A 388 -4.65 -20.05 15.91
CA TYR A 388 -3.67 -19.78 14.85
C TYR A 388 -3.51 -18.28 14.53
N ILE A 389 -4.37 -17.43 15.07
CA ILE A 389 -4.36 -15.99 14.82
C ILE A 389 -3.09 -15.32 15.29
N PRO A 390 -2.58 -15.61 16.51
CA PRO A 390 -1.28 -15.12 16.92
C PRO A 390 -0.17 -15.81 16.11
N ARG A 391 -0.41 -16.83 15.29
CA ARG A 391 0.63 -17.35 14.37
C ARG A 391 0.66 -16.56 13.06
N ILE A 392 -0.46 -15.92 12.69
CA ILE A 392 -0.56 -14.96 11.58
C ILE A 392 -0.16 -13.54 12.04
N ALA A 393 -0.51 -13.15 13.27
CA ALA A 393 -0.19 -11.86 13.91
C ALA A 393 1.19 -11.87 14.63
N ASN A 394 1.46 -12.88 15.47
CA ASN A 394 2.77 -13.18 16.11
C ASN A 394 3.53 -14.31 15.40
N GLY A 395 3.45 -14.41 14.08
CA GLY A 395 4.53 -15.01 13.30
C GLY A 395 5.90 -14.39 13.63
N SER A 396 5.94 -13.31 14.42
CA SER A 396 7.06 -12.71 15.16
C SER A 396 7.58 -13.42 16.42
N LEU A 397 6.93 -14.36 17.14
CA LEU A 397 7.50 -14.94 18.37
C LEU A 397 7.10 -16.42 18.66
N LYS A 398 8.14 -17.28 18.76
CA LYS A 398 8.21 -18.66 19.28
C LYS A 398 7.74 -19.84 18.41
N GLN A 399 8.72 -20.44 17.72
CA GLN A 399 8.86 -21.89 17.60
C GLN A 399 10.10 -22.33 18.41
N ASN A 400 10.08 -22.03 19.71
CA ASN A 400 11.03 -22.53 20.72
C ASN A 400 10.18 -23.15 21.82
N LYS A 401 9.90 -24.46 21.70
CA LYS A 401 9.52 -25.44 22.74
C LYS A 401 8.82 -26.62 22.08
N LEU A 402 9.59 -27.45 21.39
CA LEU A 402 9.27 -28.82 21.02
C LEU A 402 10.55 -29.53 20.56
N VAL A 403 11.62 -29.41 21.36
CA VAL A 403 12.85 -30.23 21.26
C VAL A 403 13.45 -30.38 22.67
N GLU A 404 12.63 -30.73 23.67
CA GLU A 404 13.11 -30.97 25.05
C GLU A 404 12.74 -32.37 25.57
N LEU A 405 12.41 -33.32 24.69
CA LEU A 405 12.05 -34.69 25.07
C LEU A 405 12.86 -35.80 24.37
N GLU A 406 13.93 -35.47 23.63
CA GLU A 406 14.79 -36.50 23.01
C GLU A 406 16.25 -36.52 23.51
N THR A 407 16.63 -35.66 24.46
CA THR A 407 17.99 -35.63 25.04
C THR A 407 18.15 -36.46 26.31
N ALA A 408 17.30 -37.47 26.51
CA ALA A 408 17.41 -38.44 27.59
C ALA A 408 17.62 -39.86 27.06
N ARG A 409 18.58 -40.06 26.15
CA ARG A 409 19.23 -41.35 25.90
C ARG A 409 20.48 -41.16 25.06
N ASN A 410 21.62 -41.50 25.68
CA ASN A 410 22.95 -41.72 25.09
C ASN A 410 24.02 -40.71 25.54
N HIS A 411 24.28 -40.70 26.84
CA HIS A 411 25.66 -40.66 27.30
C HIS A 411 26.24 -42.08 27.22
N ARG A 412 27.32 -42.27 26.44
CA ARG A 412 28.55 -42.95 26.89
C ARG A 412 29.64 -42.88 25.81
N ASN A 413 30.80 -42.37 26.25
CA ASN A 413 32.16 -42.51 25.71
C ASN A 413 32.41 -41.72 24.42
N GLY A 414 33.42 -40.86 24.27
CA GLY A 414 34.58 -40.47 25.08
C GLY A 414 35.58 -39.80 24.12
N LEU A 415 36.24 -38.73 24.58
CA LEU A 415 37.41 -38.04 23.99
C LEU A 415 37.20 -37.23 22.68
N GLY A 416 37.41 -35.91 22.79
CA GLY A 416 37.53 -35.00 21.65
C GLY A 416 37.17 -33.54 21.99
N CYS A 417 37.71 -32.98 23.08
CA CYS A 417 37.44 -31.60 23.49
C CYS A 417 38.74 -30.81 23.56
N VAL A 418 39.18 -30.24 22.42
CA VAL A 418 40.21 -29.17 22.40
C VAL A 418 39.97 -28.14 21.27
N GLU A 419 39.25 -28.44 20.19
CA GLU A 419 39.16 -27.50 19.04
C GLU A 419 38.02 -26.46 19.12
N THR A 420 36.96 -26.68 19.91
CA THR A 420 35.75 -25.81 19.86
C THR A 420 35.82 -24.52 20.68
N VAL A 421 36.70 -24.46 21.69
CA VAL A 421 36.85 -23.25 22.53
C VAL A 421 37.69 -22.17 21.84
N ALA A 422 38.60 -22.56 20.94
CA ALA A 422 39.47 -21.63 20.23
C ALA A 422 38.73 -20.82 19.14
N GLU A 423 37.70 -21.38 18.50
CA GLU A 423 36.90 -20.66 17.50
C GLU A 423 35.91 -19.67 18.15
N MET A 424 35.28 -20.05 19.26
CA MET A 424 34.40 -19.15 20.02
C MET A 424 35.17 -17.97 20.65
N ALA A 425 36.40 -18.20 21.12
CA ALA A 425 37.27 -17.13 21.63
C ALA A 425 37.77 -16.19 20.52
N ARG A 426 37.90 -16.66 19.27
CA ARG A 426 38.32 -15.82 18.13
C ARG A 426 37.22 -14.87 17.64
N GLU A 427 35.94 -15.22 17.74
CA GLU A 427 34.81 -14.36 17.31
C GLU A 427 34.46 -13.23 18.31
N GLN A 428 34.87 -13.36 19.58
CA GLN A 428 34.79 -12.28 20.57
C GLN A 428 35.95 -11.28 20.46
N ASN A 429 37.14 -11.70 20.00
CA ASN A 429 38.31 -10.82 19.86
C ASN A 429 38.26 -9.81 18.70
N GLN A 430 37.41 -9.98 17.68
CA GLN A 430 37.46 -9.10 16.48
C GLN A 430 36.92 -7.68 16.68
N ILE A 431 36.11 -7.40 17.73
CA ILE A 431 35.57 -6.06 17.98
C ILE A 431 36.52 -5.19 18.79
N GLU A 432 37.36 -5.80 19.63
CA GLU A 432 38.36 -5.08 20.43
C GLU A 432 39.45 -4.42 19.56
N ASP A 433 39.62 -4.88 18.32
CA ASP A 433 40.59 -4.38 17.35
C ASP A 433 40.04 -3.32 16.35
N ILE A 434 38.77 -2.90 16.43
CA ILE A 434 38.21 -1.90 15.49
C ILE A 434 38.56 -0.48 15.94
N CYS A 435 39.47 0.17 15.22
CA CYS A 435 39.73 1.60 15.38
C CYS A 435 38.61 2.42 14.74
N TRP A 436 37.55 2.73 15.51
CA TRP A 436 36.37 3.47 15.04
C TRP A 436 36.71 4.83 14.40
N ASP A 437 37.73 5.52 14.89
CA ASP A 437 38.18 6.82 14.37
C ASP A 437 38.81 6.73 12.96
N SER A 438 39.25 5.53 12.55
CA SER A 438 39.85 5.29 11.23
C SER A 438 38.87 4.76 10.19
N LEU A 439 37.58 4.59 10.56
CA LEU A 439 36.58 4.04 9.66
C LEU A 439 36.39 4.92 8.43
N GLY A 440 36.62 4.32 7.26
CA GLY A 440 36.21 4.86 5.97
C GLY A 440 34.80 4.41 5.59
N PHE A 441 34.50 4.50 4.30
CA PHE A 441 33.29 3.92 3.70
C PHE A 441 33.64 2.66 2.92
N SER A 442 34.07 1.62 3.64
CA SER A 442 34.45 0.32 3.10
C SER A 442 33.58 -0.80 3.69
N LEU A 443 33.51 -1.93 2.98
CA LEU A 443 32.81 -3.10 3.49
C LEU A 443 33.60 -3.73 4.63
N VAL A 444 32.96 -3.84 5.78
CA VAL A 444 33.39 -4.67 6.90
C VAL A 444 32.29 -5.72 7.11
N PRO A 445 32.57 -7.01 6.82
CA PRO A 445 31.61 -8.08 7.06
C PRO A 445 31.14 -8.09 8.52
N THR A 446 29.83 -8.14 8.74
CA THR A 446 29.23 -8.25 10.07
C THR A 446 28.68 -9.65 10.32
N ASP A 447 27.94 -9.88 11.40
CA ASP A 447 27.56 -11.22 11.85
C ASP A 447 26.45 -11.84 11.00
N GLN A 448 25.38 -11.07 10.81
CA GLN A 448 24.11 -11.57 10.27
C GLN A 448 23.61 -10.67 9.14
N MET A 449 22.97 -11.30 8.15
CA MET A 449 22.19 -10.62 7.12
C MET A 449 20.77 -11.20 7.09
N TYR A 450 19.81 -10.41 6.65
CA TYR A 450 18.44 -10.85 6.44
C TYR A 450 18.23 -11.25 4.98
N MET A 451 17.52 -12.34 4.74
CA MET A 451 17.11 -12.75 3.39
C MET A 451 15.65 -13.21 3.35
N SER A 452 14.93 -12.80 2.30
CA SER A 452 13.60 -13.27 1.95
C SER A 452 13.52 -13.52 0.44
N LYS A 453 12.68 -14.47 0.02
CA LYS A 453 12.46 -14.81 -1.38
C LYS A 453 11.00 -14.63 -1.78
N CYS A 454 10.80 -14.40 -3.07
CA CYS A 454 9.49 -14.26 -3.68
C CYS A 454 9.51 -14.85 -5.09
N SER A 455 8.48 -15.60 -5.48
CA SER A 455 8.26 -15.99 -6.88
C SER A 455 7.43 -14.93 -7.61
N THR A 456 7.50 -14.89 -8.94
CA THR A 456 6.75 -13.92 -9.76
C THR A 456 5.24 -13.97 -9.49
N GLY A 457 4.65 -12.80 -9.25
CA GLY A 457 3.23 -12.67 -8.88
C GLY A 457 2.88 -13.16 -7.47
N GLY A 458 3.89 -13.45 -6.63
CA GLY A 458 3.75 -13.80 -5.22
C GLY A 458 4.06 -12.63 -4.27
N PHE A 459 4.03 -12.91 -2.97
CA PHE A 459 4.45 -11.99 -1.91
C PHE A 459 5.78 -12.49 -1.32
N PHE A 460 6.61 -11.57 -0.83
CA PHE A 460 7.82 -11.94 -0.10
C PHE A 460 7.45 -12.77 1.13
N SER A 461 8.06 -13.95 1.26
CA SER A 461 7.90 -14.79 2.43
C SER A 461 8.42 -14.09 3.69
N LYS A 462 8.12 -14.64 4.86
CA LYS A 462 8.87 -14.25 6.06
C LYS A 462 10.35 -14.59 5.82
N GLY A 463 11.21 -13.59 5.81
CA GLY A 463 12.64 -13.80 5.69
C GLY A 463 13.28 -14.33 6.97
N LYS A 464 14.54 -14.69 6.89
CA LYS A 464 15.34 -15.23 7.99
C LYS A 464 16.62 -14.42 8.15
N LEU A 465 17.06 -14.27 9.39
CA LEU A 465 18.43 -13.91 9.68
C LEU A 465 19.31 -15.13 9.45
N GLN A 466 20.45 -14.92 8.82
CA GLN A 466 21.48 -15.94 8.60
C GLN A 466 22.85 -15.28 8.68
N ARG A 467 23.90 -16.09 8.88
CA ARG A 467 25.28 -15.59 8.92
C ARG A 467 25.58 -14.82 7.63
N TYR A 468 26.24 -13.68 7.76
CA TYR A 468 26.73 -12.92 6.60
C TYR A 468 27.64 -13.83 5.75
N GLY A 469 27.44 -13.80 4.45
CA GLY A 469 28.21 -14.61 3.52
C GLY A 469 27.80 -14.41 2.07
N SER A 470 28.47 -15.13 1.18
CA SER A 470 28.13 -15.16 -0.25
C SER A 470 26.71 -15.66 -0.48
N ILE A 471 26.07 -15.18 -1.54
CA ILE A 471 24.79 -15.69 -2.03
C ILE A 471 25.00 -16.51 -3.30
N GLU A 472 24.25 -17.59 -3.44
CA GLU A 472 24.24 -18.39 -4.66
C GLU A 472 23.21 -17.84 -5.64
N LEU A 473 23.63 -17.61 -6.89
CA LEU A 473 22.78 -17.17 -7.99
C LEU A 473 23.04 -18.04 -9.21
N SER A 474 21.98 -18.29 -9.99
CA SER A 474 22.14 -18.90 -11.30
C SER A 474 22.96 -17.96 -12.20
N PRO A 475 23.87 -18.46 -13.04
CA PRO A 475 24.50 -17.63 -14.08
C PRO A 475 23.47 -16.96 -15.01
N ALA A 476 22.30 -17.59 -15.17
CA ALA A 476 21.19 -17.06 -15.96
C ALA A 476 20.26 -16.12 -15.16
N SER A 477 20.61 -15.70 -13.94
CA SER A 477 19.76 -14.80 -13.15
C SER A 477 19.55 -13.46 -13.87
N GLY A 478 18.32 -12.95 -13.83
CA GLY A 478 17.95 -11.69 -14.50
C GLY A 478 18.76 -10.48 -14.03
N VAL A 479 19.18 -10.46 -12.76
CA VAL A 479 20.08 -9.40 -12.24
C VAL A 479 21.45 -9.39 -12.95
N LEU A 480 22.01 -10.56 -13.26
CA LEU A 480 23.37 -10.68 -13.82
C LEU A 480 23.40 -10.32 -15.31
N ASN A 481 22.34 -10.68 -16.04
CA ASN A 481 22.30 -10.55 -17.50
C ASN A 481 21.58 -9.28 -17.97
N TYR A 482 20.57 -8.81 -17.23
CA TYR A 482 19.69 -7.72 -17.67
C TYR A 482 19.58 -6.57 -16.65
N GLY A 483 20.39 -6.59 -15.59
CA GLY A 483 20.45 -5.50 -14.62
C GLY A 483 19.16 -5.31 -13.80
N GLN A 484 18.31 -6.32 -13.70
CA GLN A 484 17.05 -6.27 -12.94
C GLN A 484 17.31 -6.31 -11.42
N GLY A 485 17.84 -5.22 -10.88
CA GLY A 485 18.18 -5.09 -9.46
C GLY A 485 18.03 -3.67 -8.92
N LEU A 486 17.60 -3.57 -7.68
CA LEU A 486 17.41 -2.33 -6.93
C LEU A 486 18.19 -2.40 -5.62
N PHE A 487 18.55 -1.24 -5.09
CA PHE A 487 19.11 -1.16 -3.75
C PHE A 487 18.69 0.10 -3.02
N GLU A 488 18.78 0.05 -1.71
CA GLU A 488 18.58 1.19 -0.82
C GLU A 488 19.81 1.47 0.03
N GLY A 489 19.83 2.65 0.66
CA GLY A 489 20.92 3.04 1.53
C GLY A 489 20.42 3.94 2.64
N LEU A 490 20.58 3.47 3.87
CA LEU A 490 20.21 4.17 5.10
C LEU A 490 21.24 3.89 6.21
N LYS A 491 21.12 4.57 7.34
CA LYS A 491 22.08 4.49 8.44
C LYS A 491 21.36 4.32 9.78
N ALA A 492 22.01 3.57 10.67
CA ALA A 492 21.69 3.54 12.09
C ALA A 492 22.77 4.26 12.89
N TYR A 493 22.35 5.03 13.90
CA TYR A 493 23.21 5.85 14.74
C TYR A 493 23.00 5.46 16.21
N ARG A 494 24.08 5.40 16.97
CA ARG A 494 24.02 5.17 18.43
C ARG A 494 23.93 6.50 19.16
N LYS A 495 22.96 6.64 20.06
CA LYS A 495 22.85 7.76 21.00
C LYS A 495 23.77 7.55 22.21
N GLU A 496 24.04 8.62 22.96
CA GLU A 496 24.85 8.56 24.19
C GLU A 496 24.26 7.61 25.23
N ASN A 497 22.93 7.51 25.32
CA ASN A 497 22.24 6.57 26.22
C ASN A 497 22.26 5.10 25.72
N GLY A 498 22.94 4.81 24.61
CA GLY A 498 23.09 3.46 24.04
C GLY A 498 21.95 2.98 23.13
N SER A 499 20.82 3.70 23.07
CA SER A 499 19.73 3.44 22.11
C SER A 499 20.18 3.69 20.67
N ILE A 500 19.50 3.06 19.70
CA ILE A 500 19.84 3.15 18.28
C ILE A 500 18.71 3.83 17.53
N LEU A 501 19.06 4.82 16.70
CA LEU A 501 18.13 5.51 15.82
C LEU A 501 18.33 5.11 14.36
N LEU A 502 17.23 4.88 13.66
CA LEU A 502 17.19 4.84 12.20
C LEU A 502 16.62 6.14 11.65
N PHE A 503 17.19 6.63 10.55
CA PHE A 503 16.71 7.84 9.88
C PHE A 503 15.82 7.53 8.68
N ARG A 504 14.54 7.93 8.77
CA ARG A 504 13.48 7.82 7.75
C ARG A 504 13.39 6.47 7.01
N PRO A 505 13.43 5.30 7.68
CA PRO A 505 13.44 4.02 6.97
C PRO A 505 12.21 3.78 6.06
N MET A 506 11.07 4.41 6.37
CA MET A 506 9.83 4.26 5.60
C MET A 506 9.94 4.92 4.22
N GLU A 507 10.73 5.99 4.11
CA GLU A 507 10.98 6.67 2.82
C GLU A 507 11.87 5.80 1.92
N ASN A 508 12.86 5.12 2.48
CA ASN A 508 13.68 4.15 1.75
C ASN A 508 12.81 2.99 1.24
N ALA A 509 11.94 2.46 2.09
CA ALA A 509 11.03 1.39 1.72
C ALA A 509 10.10 1.82 0.59
N SER A 510 9.48 3.00 0.71
CA SER A 510 8.57 3.56 -0.30
C SER A 510 9.27 3.79 -1.63
N ARG A 511 10.52 4.26 -1.62
CA ARG A 511 11.31 4.45 -2.84
C ARG A 511 11.70 3.12 -3.49
N MET A 512 12.00 2.07 -2.70
CA MET A 512 12.22 0.73 -3.24
C MET A 512 10.95 0.17 -3.89
N VAL A 513 9.78 0.37 -3.29
CA VAL A 513 8.48 -0.06 -3.86
C VAL A 513 8.25 0.61 -5.22
N GLN A 514 8.43 1.92 -5.32
CA GLN A 514 8.30 2.65 -6.59
C GLN A 514 9.33 2.18 -7.63
N GLY A 515 10.56 1.91 -7.19
CA GLY A 515 11.60 1.36 -8.06
C GLY A 515 11.26 -0.04 -8.57
N ALA A 516 10.69 -0.89 -7.71
CA ALA A 516 10.31 -2.26 -8.04
C ALA A 516 9.22 -2.28 -9.12
N GLU A 517 8.23 -1.38 -8.98
CA GLU A 517 7.22 -1.18 -10.02
C GLU A 517 7.86 -0.83 -11.37
N ARG A 518 8.77 0.15 -11.40
CA ARG A 518 9.47 0.54 -12.65
C ARG A 518 10.28 -0.60 -13.26
N MET A 519 10.90 -1.43 -12.43
CA MET A 519 11.76 -2.55 -12.84
C MET A 519 10.98 -3.85 -13.06
N CYS A 520 9.64 -3.84 -13.01
CA CYS A 520 8.79 -5.02 -13.11
C CYS A 520 9.17 -6.12 -12.10
N MET A 521 9.38 -5.72 -10.84
CA MET A 521 9.73 -6.61 -9.74
C MET A 521 8.63 -6.56 -8.67
N PRO A 522 8.28 -7.67 -8.00
CA PRO A 522 7.59 -7.59 -6.73
C PRO A 522 8.50 -6.90 -5.71
N SER A 523 7.92 -6.16 -4.76
CA SER A 523 8.65 -5.56 -3.64
C SER A 523 8.19 -6.12 -2.30
N PRO A 524 9.06 -6.14 -1.26
CA PRO A 524 8.57 -6.23 0.10
C PRO A 524 7.62 -5.06 0.40
N THR A 525 6.65 -5.25 1.29
CA THR A 525 5.86 -4.11 1.79
C THR A 525 6.74 -3.14 2.57
N VAL A 526 6.26 -1.91 2.79
CA VAL A 526 6.97 -0.92 3.62
C VAL A 526 7.30 -1.51 4.99
N GLU A 527 6.35 -2.22 5.60
CA GLU A 527 6.51 -2.84 6.90
C GLU A 527 7.54 -3.98 6.86
N GLN A 528 7.47 -4.86 5.86
CA GLN A 528 8.43 -5.96 5.70
C GLN A 528 9.86 -5.45 5.52
N PHE A 529 10.04 -4.41 4.71
CA PHE A 529 11.34 -3.77 4.51
C PHE A 529 11.88 -3.20 5.82
N VAL A 530 11.05 -2.46 6.54
CA VAL A 530 11.45 -1.79 7.78
C VAL A 530 11.76 -2.82 8.86
N GLU A 531 10.94 -3.85 8.99
CA GLU A 531 11.18 -4.93 9.93
C GLU A 531 12.48 -5.69 9.62
N ALA A 532 12.74 -5.99 8.34
CA ALA A 532 14.00 -6.60 7.92
C ALA A 532 15.21 -5.72 8.28
N VAL A 533 15.10 -4.40 8.11
CA VAL A 533 16.12 -3.44 8.55
C VAL A 533 16.31 -3.50 10.07
N LYS A 534 15.22 -3.42 10.86
CA LYS A 534 15.28 -3.48 12.33
C LYS A 534 15.94 -4.76 12.82
N LEU A 535 15.49 -5.91 12.32
CA LEU A 535 16.03 -7.22 12.67
C LEU A 535 17.52 -7.32 12.33
N THR A 536 17.93 -6.85 11.15
CA THR A 536 19.34 -6.89 10.74
C THR A 536 20.19 -5.98 11.62
N VAL A 537 19.73 -4.77 11.94
CA VAL A 537 20.49 -3.84 12.81
C VAL A 537 20.60 -4.38 14.23
N LEU A 538 19.51 -4.90 14.80
CA LEU A 538 19.52 -5.48 16.14
C LEU A 538 20.42 -6.73 16.24
N ALA A 539 20.38 -7.61 15.23
CA ALA A 539 21.25 -8.78 15.15
C ALA A 539 22.74 -8.42 15.05
N ASN A 540 23.06 -7.22 14.55
CA ASN A 540 24.42 -6.70 14.42
C ASN A 540 24.66 -5.51 15.36
N LYS A 541 23.92 -5.39 16.48
CA LYS A 541 23.97 -4.23 17.40
C LYS A 541 25.39 -3.89 17.87
N ARG A 542 26.27 -4.89 18.02
CA ARG A 542 27.67 -4.73 18.41
C ARG A 542 28.53 -4.00 17.36
N TRP A 543 28.13 -4.03 16.10
CA TRP A 543 28.79 -3.36 14.99
C TRP A 543 28.32 -1.91 14.78
N VAL A 544 27.31 -1.44 15.51
CA VAL A 544 26.92 -0.02 15.45
C VAL A 544 27.98 0.80 16.18
N PRO A 545 28.70 1.73 15.50
CA PRO A 545 29.76 2.51 16.13
C PRO A 545 29.29 3.26 17.38
N PRO A 546 30.19 3.55 18.33
CA PRO A 546 29.90 4.44 19.45
C PRO A 546 29.38 5.80 18.99
N ALA A 547 28.66 6.50 19.87
CA ALA A 547 28.15 7.84 19.58
C ALA A 547 29.29 8.77 19.11
N GLY A 548 29.06 9.48 17.99
CA GLY A 548 30.05 10.37 17.39
C GLY A 548 31.21 9.69 16.63
N LYS A 549 31.30 8.35 16.62
CA LYS A 549 32.41 7.59 16.01
C LYS A 549 32.08 6.97 14.64
N GLY A 550 30.87 7.20 14.12
CA GLY A 550 30.44 6.69 12.82
C GLY A 550 28.97 6.30 12.80
N SER A 551 28.60 5.45 11.85
CA SER A 551 27.24 4.90 11.72
C SER A 551 27.29 3.46 11.20
N LEU A 552 26.23 2.69 11.47
CA LEU A 552 26.04 1.41 10.78
C LEU A 552 25.29 1.68 9.47
N TYR A 553 25.96 1.51 8.34
CA TYR A 553 25.33 1.62 7.04
C TYR A 553 24.55 0.35 6.73
N ILE A 554 23.31 0.52 6.26
CA ILE A 554 22.39 -0.56 5.96
C ILE A 554 22.15 -0.59 4.45
N ARG A 555 22.31 -1.77 3.85
CA ARG A 555 22.16 -2.01 2.41
C ARG A 555 21.07 -3.05 2.13
N PRO A 556 19.82 -2.62 1.94
CA PRO A 556 18.79 -3.45 1.36
C PRO A 556 19.00 -3.60 -0.15
N LEU A 557 18.88 -4.82 -0.67
CA LEU A 557 18.97 -5.21 -2.06
C LEU A 557 17.68 -5.94 -2.46
N LEU A 558 17.17 -5.66 -3.66
CA LEU A 558 16.09 -6.40 -4.29
C LEU A 558 16.58 -6.88 -5.66
N ILE A 559 16.63 -8.20 -5.84
CA ILE A 559 17.41 -8.87 -6.88
C ILE A 559 16.47 -9.78 -7.69
N GLY A 560 16.45 -9.67 -9.02
CA GLY A 560 15.85 -10.70 -9.90
C GLY A 560 16.74 -11.95 -9.93
N SER A 561 16.56 -12.85 -8.95
CA SER A 561 17.42 -14.02 -8.72
C SER A 561 17.08 -15.22 -9.59
N GLY A 562 15.86 -15.28 -10.15
CA GLY A 562 15.43 -16.40 -10.99
C GLY A 562 16.13 -16.47 -12.35
N ALA A 563 16.38 -17.68 -12.83
CA ALA A 563 17.00 -17.94 -14.12
C ALA A 563 16.07 -17.58 -15.29
N VAL A 564 16.55 -16.75 -16.22
CA VAL A 564 15.83 -16.33 -17.42
C VAL A 564 16.82 -15.92 -18.52
N LEU A 565 16.64 -16.44 -19.74
CA LEU A 565 17.46 -16.08 -20.92
C LEU A 565 16.70 -15.20 -21.93
N GLY A 566 15.37 -15.15 -21.84
CA GLY A 566 14.58 -14.16 -22.57
C GLY A 566 14.59 -12.83 -21.83
N VAL A 567 14.50 -11.72 -22.55
CA VAL A 567 14.35 -10.40 -21.92
C VAL A 567 12.93 -10.29 -21.35
N ALA A 568 12.77 -10.69 -20.09
CA ALA A 568 11.51 -10.70 -19.35
C ALA A 568 11.78 -10.55 -17.84
N PRO A 569 10.77 -10.17 -17.04
CA PRO A 569 10.91 -10.17 -15.58
C PRO A 569 11.34 -11.54 -15.05
N ALA A 570 12.30 -11.57 -14.12
CA ALA A 570 12.81 -12.80 -13.53
C ALA A 570 11.69 -13.62 -12.86
N PRO A 571 11.76 -14.97 -12.87
CA PRO A 571 10.75 -15.85 -12.25
C PRO A 571 10.84 -15.92 -10.70
N GLU A 572 11.96 -15.48 -10.13
CA GLU A 572 12.23 -15.44 -8.69
C GLU A 572 12.96 -14.15 -8.33
N TYR A 573 12.71 -13.64 -7.13
CA TYR A 573 13.34 -12.46 -6.57
C TYR A 573 13.84 -12.72 -5.15
N THR A 574 14.98 -12.13 -4.81
CA THR A 574 15.56 -12.14 -3.47
C THR A 574 15.60 -10.73 -2.91
N PHE A 575 15.03 -10.53 -1.72
CA PHE A 575 15.21 -9.33 -0.91
C PHE A 575 16.21 -9.63 0.21
N LEU A 576 17.30 -8.88 0.26
CA LEU A 576 18.40 -9.10 1.19
C LEU A 576 18.74 -7.80 1.90
N VAL A 577 19.05 -7.84 3.20
CA VAL A 577 19.58 -6.69 3.93
C VAL A 577 20.86 -7.10 4.63
N TYR A 578 21.95 -6.39 4.33
CA TYR A 578 23.21 -6.50 5.08
C TYR A 578 23.62 -5.14 5.62
N VAL A 579 24.57 -5.14 6.56
CA VAL A 579 25.06 -3.94 7.23
C VAL A 579 26.59 -3.89 7.25
N SER A 580 27.15 -2.71 7.47
CA SER A 580 28.59 -2.48 7.64
C SER A 580 28.83 -1.23 8.47
N PRO A 581 29.70 -1.23 9.49
CA PRO A 581 30.14 0.01 10.13
C PRO A 581 30.86 0.89 9.10
N VAL A 582 30.57 2.19 9.12
CA VAL A 582 31.20 3.18 8.23
C VAL A 582 31.45 4.49 8.96
N GLY A 583 32.52 5.18 8.56
CA GLY A 583 32.76 6.58 8.88
C GLY A 583 32.36 7.49 7.72
N ASN A 584 33.18 8.50 7.45
CA ASN A 584 32.91 9.49 6.41
C ASN A 584 33.17 8.93 5.00
N TYR A 585 32.33 9.33 4.04
CA TYR A 585 32.49 8.93 2.63
C TYR A 585 33.69 9.59 1.96
N PHE A 586 33.87 10.89 2.20
CA PHE A 586 35.07 11.63 1.81
C PHE A 586 36.00 11.82 3.02
N LYS A 587 37.27 12.14 2.77
CA LYS A 587 38.29 12.28 3.82
C LYS A 587 37.97 13.48 4.74
N GLY A 588 37.27 13.21 5.84
CA GLY A 588 36.93 14.18 6.89
C GLY A 588 35.50 14.73 6.79
N PRO A 589 34.92 15.17 7.92
CA PRO A 589 33.58 15.78 7.94
C PRO A 589 33.62 17.13 7.22
N LEU A 590 32.61 17.39 6.38
CA LEU A 590 32.49 18.64 5.58
C LEU A 590 33.70 18.95 4.67
N ALA A 591 34.57 17.98 4.38
CA ALA A 591 35.66 18.18 3.43
C ALA A 591 35.09 18.55 2.05
N PRO A 592 35.44 19.73 1.50
CA PRO A 592 34.84 20.19 0.26
C PRO A 592 35.33 19.35 -0.91
N ILE A 593 34.40 19.02 -1.79
CA ILE A 593 34.67 18.22 -2.99
C ILE A 593 34.88 19.11 -4.21
N ASN A 594 35.63 18.58 -5.18
CA ASN A 594 35.87 19.26 -6.45
C ASN A 594 35.21 18.45 -7.57
N LEU A 595 34.31 19.06 -8.33
CA LEU A 595 33.55 18.37 -9.38
C LEU A 595 34.01 18.82 -10.77
N VAL A 596 33.77 17.98 -11.76
CA VAL A 596 33.86 18.31 -13.18
C VAL A 596 32.50 18.09 -13.84
N VAL A 597 32.07 19.02 -14.68
CA VAL A 597 30.85 18.87 -15.47
C VAL A 597 31.13 17.96 -16.66
N GLU A 598 30.30 16.94 -16.83
CA GLU A 598 30.36 16.00 -17.95
C GLU A 598 29.42 16.44 -19.08
N ASN A 599 29.96 16.46 -20.32
CA ASN A 599 29.27 16.95 -21.50
C ASN A 599 28.98 15.84 -22.53
N ASP A 600 29.73 14.74 -22.48
CA ASP A 600 29.67 13.67 -23.48
C ASP A 600 28.90 12.44 -22.95
N PHE A 601 28.91 12.23 -21.64
CA PHE A 601 28.21 11.13 -20.99
C PHE A 601 27.06 11.63 -20.13
N HIS A 602 25.88 11.07 -20.34
CA HIS A 602 24.70 11.37 -19.52
C HIS A 602 24.42 10.24 -18.54
N ARG A 603 24.02 10.62 -17.32
CA ARG A 603 23.65 9.66 -16.27
C ARG A 603 22.36 8.92 -16.60
N ALA A 604 21.38 9.64 -17.11
CA ALA A 604 20.04 9.14 -17.39
C ALA A 604 19.39 9.94 -18.54
N THR A 605 18.35 9.35 -19.13
CA THR A 605 17.56 9.96 -20.20
C THR A 605 16.08 10.03 -19.83
N PRO A 606 15.31 11.00 -20.34
CA PRO A 606 13.85 11.03 -20.16
C PRO A 606 13.21 9.71 -20.61
N GLY A 607 12.26 9.22 -19.82
CA GLY A 607 11.68 7.89 -20.04
C GLY A 607 12.57 6.71 -19.62
N GLY A 608 13.82 6.95 -19.22
CA GLY A 608 14.73 5.94 -18.69
C GLY A 608 14.44 5.55 -17.23
N THR A 609 15.49 5.19 -16.49
CA THR A 609 15.41 4.75 -15.10
C THR A 609 16.04 5.73 -14.10
N GLY A 610 16.39 6.95 -14.51
CA GLY A 610 17.10 7.93 -13.67
C GLY A 610 16.46 8.18 -12.30
N GLY A 611 15.14 8.38 -12.27
CA GLY A 611 14.37 8.53 -11.03
C GLY A 611 14.27 7.30 -10.13
N VAL A 612 14.89 6.18 -10.51
CA VAL A 612 14.87 4.90 -9.77
C VAL A 612 16.25 4.51 -9.29
N LYS A 613 16.34 3.97 -8.07
CA LYS A 613 17.60 3.53 -7.47
C LYS A 613 18.03 2.12 -7.95
N THR A 614 18.10 1.97 -9.27
CA THR A 614 18.49 0.73 -9.95
C THR A 614 20.00 0.64 -10.16
N ILE A 615 20.54 -0.58 -10.14
CA ILE A 615 21.97 -0.84 -10.35
C ILE A 615 22.45 -0.36 -11.74
N GLY A 616 21.57 -0.38 -12.76
CA GLY A 616 21.92 0.04 -14.12
C GLY A 616 22.38 1.50 -14.21
N ASN A 617 21.76 2.40 -13.43
CA ASN A 617 22.13 3.81 -13.39
C ASN A 617 23.55 4.04 -12.84
N TYR A 618 24.05 3.13 -12.01
CA TYR A 618 25.38 3.24 -11.42
C TYR A 618 26.47 2.65 -12.30
N ALA A 619 26.13 1.66 -13.13
CA ALA A 619 27.06 1.11 -14.13
C ALA A 619 27.38 2.15 -15.21
N ALA A 620 26.38 2.91 -15.68
CA ALA A 620 26.53 3.91 -16.74
C ALA A 620 27.54 5.02 -16.42
N VAL A 621 27.66 5.40 -15.15
CA VAL A 621 28.54 6.51 -14.71
C VAL A 621 29.99 6.10 -14.44
N MET A 622 30.30 4.80 -14.40
CA MET A 622 31.62 4.35 -13.92
C MET A 622 32.78 4.86 -14.78
N LYS A 623 32.60 4.92 -16.12
CA LYS A 623 33.65 5.41 -17.04
C LYS A 623 33.94 6.90 -16.82
N ALA A 624 32.91 7.73 -16.77
CA ALA A 624 33.06 9.17 -16.52
C ALA A 624 33.66 9.42 -15.14
N GLN A 625 33.20 8.70 -14.11
CA GLN A 625 33.74 8.81 -12.76
C GLN A 625 35.23 8.42 -12.70
N ALA A 626 35.64 7.33 -13.34
CA ALA A 626 37.03 6.90 -13.36
C ALA A 626 37.94 7.96 -14.04
N ALA A 627 37.49 8.53 -15.16
CA ALA A 627 38.20 9.59 -15.86
C ALA A 627 38.28 10.90 -15.05
N ALA A 628 37.24 11.24 -14.29
CA ALA A 628 37.26 12.39 -13.39
C ALA A 628 38.25 12.18 -12.24
N LYS A 629 38.22 11.00 -11.60
CA LYS A 629 39.13 10.64 -10.51
C LYS A 629 40.59 10.64 -10.96
N SER A 630 40.90 10.13 -12.15
CA SER A 630 42.28 10.13 -12.68
C SER A 630 42.81 11.54 -12.93
N LYS A 631 41.94 12.53 -13.07
CA LYS A 631 42.26 13.96 -13.21
C LYS A 631 42.23 14.72 -11.87
N GLY A 632 42.02 14.01 -10.75
CA GLY A 632 42.01 14.60 -9.40
C GLY A 632 40.68 15.22 -8.98
N TYR A 633 39.60 15.02 -9.74
CA TYR A 633 38.25 15.41 -9.31
C TYR A 633 37.66 14.37 -8.35
N SER A 634 36.84 14.84 -7.41
CA SER A 634 36.16 14.00 -6.43
C SER A 634 35.00 13.21 -7.06
N ASP A 635 34.22 13.84 -7.93
CA ASP A 635 33.12 13.22 -8.66
C ASP A 635 32.76 14.04 -9.91
N VAL A 636 31.78 13.53 -10.67
CA VAL A 636 31.23 14.15 -11.89
C VAL A 636 29.89 14.81 -11.57
N LEU A 637 29.62 15.97 -12.20
CA LEU A 637 28.31 16.64 -12.24
C LEU A 637 27.71 16.49 -13.63
N TYR A 638 26.51 15.92 -13.74
CA TYR A 638 25.86 15.61 -15.01
C TYR A 638 24.88 16.69 -15.46
N LEU A 639 24.81 16.86 -16.78
CA LEU A 639 23.80 17.66 -17.47
C LEU A 639 22.70 16.78 -18.06
N ASP A 640 21.54 17.39 -18.29
CA ASP A 640 20.40 16.75 -18.92
C ASP A 640 20.76 16.24 -20.33
N SER A 641 20.29 15.05 -20.66
CA SER A 641 20.60 14.40 -21.94
C SER A 641 19.92 15.01 -23.17
N VAL A 642 18.97 15.94 -22.99
CA VAL A 642 18.20 16.49 -24.11
C VAL A 642 18.84 17.78 -24.63
N HIS A 643 19.15 18.70 -23.72
CA HIS A 643 19.67 20.02 -24.07
C HIS A 643 21.15 20.16 -23.76
N ASN A 644 21.73 19.22 -23.00
CA ASN A 644 23.10 19.29 -22.49
C ASN A 644 23.40 20.64 -21.82
N LYS A 645 22.43 21.13 -21.03
CA LYS A 645 22.45 22.51 -20.51
C LYS A 645 22.05 22.58 -19.05
N TYR A 646 21.10 21.76 -18.61
CA TYR A 646 20.52 21.84 -17.28
C TYR A 646 21.21 20.86 -16.34
N LEU A 647 21.55 21.33 -15.14
CA LEU A 647 22.14 20.49 -14.08
C LEU A 647 21.15 19.41 -13.65
N GLU A 648 21.64 18.17 -13.45
CA GLU A 648 20.87 17.07 -12.87
C GLU A 648 21.40 16.65 -11.50
N GLU A 649 22.44 15.79 -11.48
CA GLU A 649 22.98 15.19 -10.26
C GLU A 649 24.48 14.99 -10.37
N ALA A 650 25.15 14.77 -9.24
CA ALA A 650 26.44 14.11 -9.25
C ALA A 650 26.26 12.58 -9.32
N SER A 651 27.34 11.81 -9.51
CA SER A 651 27.24 10.35 -9.78
C SER A 651 26.40 9.58 -8.76
N SER A 652 26.36 10.02 -7.50
CA SER A 652 25.58 9.34 -6.44
C SER A 652 24.85 10.28 -5.47
N SER A 653 24.72 11.57 -5.81
CA SER A 653 24.16 12.59 -4.92
C SER A 653 23.43 13.69 -5.68
N ASN A 654 22.40 14.26 -5.04
CA ASN A 654 21.67 15.41 -5.59
C ASN A 654 22.48 16.70 -5.38
N VAL A 655 22.34 17.67 -6.28
CA VAL A 655 23.04 18.97 -6.22
C VAL A 655 22.11 20.13 -5.82
N PHE A 656 22.67 21.11 -5.11
CA PHE A 656 21.99 22.33 -4.67
C PHE A 656 22.89 23.55 -4.92
N LEU A 657 22.29 24.65 -5.36
CA LEU A 657 22.93 25.94 -5.58
C LEU A 657 22.31 26.98 -4.63
N VAL A 658 23.16 27.80 -4.02
CA VAL A 658 22.74 28.88 -3.13
C VAL A 658 23.02 30.22 -3.81
N LYS A 659 22.01 31.11 -3.83
CA LYS A 659 22.17 32.51 -4.22
C LYS A 659 21.37 33.42 -3.27
N GLY A 660 22.07 34.20 -2.46
CA GLY A 660 21.48 34.99 -1.38
C GLY A 660 20.67 34.10 -0.42
N LYS A 661 19.37 34.40 -0.27
CA LYS A 661 18.43 33.60 0.55
C LYS A 661 17.67 32.52 -0.23
N THR A 662 18.08 32.24 -1.48
CA THR A 662 17.43 31.25 -2.33
C THR A 662 18.32 30.03 -2.51
N ILE A 663 17.75 28.84 -2.29
CA ILE A 663 18.38 27.55 -2.55
C ILE A 663 17.64 26.90 -3.72
N SER A 664 18.35 26.66 -4.83
CA SER A 664 17.80 26.00 -6.02
C SER A 664 18.33 24.57 -6.13
N THR A 665 17.47 23.63 -6.52
CA THR A 665 17.89 22.25 -6.84
C THR A 665 17.10 21.71 -8.03
N PRO A 666 17.70 20.84 -8.87
CA PRO A 666 16.98 20.22 -9.98
C PRO A 666 15.70 19.50 -9.53
N SER A 667 14.59 19.71 -10.24
CA SER A 667 13.29 19.10 -9.90
C SER A 667 13.29 17.59 -10.22
N VAL A 668 12.66 16.76 -9.36
CA VAL A 668 12.66 15.28 -9.47
C VAL A 668 11.74 14.71 -10.58
N LYS A 669 11.66 15.36 -11.73
CA LYS A 669 10.82 14.96 -12.86
C LYS A 669 11.60 14.04 -13.81
N GLY A 670 11.56 12.72 -13.53
CA GLY A 670 11.98 11.68 -14.48
C GLY A 670 13.44 11.21 -14.35
N THR A 671 14.43 12.07 -14.59
CA THR A 671 15.85 11.66 -14.67
C THR A 671 16.62 11.79 -13.36
N ILE A 672 16.11 12.57 -12.41
CA ILE A 672 16.77 12.84 -11.11
C ILE A 672 16.21 11.91 -10.04
N LEU A 673 17.09 11.27 -9.27
CA LEU A 673 16.70 10.38 -8.18
C LEU A 673 16.09 11.20 -7.03
N PRO A 674 14.89 10.87 -6.54
CA PRO A 674 14.31 11.55 -5.37
C PRO A 674 15.06 11.14 -4.09
N GLY A 675 16.12 11.89 -3.78
CA GLY A 675 16.93 11.68 -2.59
C GLY A 675 16.17 11.97 -1.30
N ILE A 676 16.26 11.06 -0.33
CA ILE A 676 15.66 11.25 1.00
C ILE A 676 16.41 12.37 1.75
N THR A 677 17.73 12.42 1.62
CA THR A 677 18.55 13.53 2.15
C THR A 677 18.17 14.85 1.48
N ARG A 678 18.03 14.88 0.15
CA ARG A 678 17.51 16.05 -0.60
C ARG A 678 16.18 16.52 -0.02
N LYS A 679 15.20 15.62 0.14
CA LYS A 679 13.89 15.92 0.73
C LYS A 679 14.00 16.52 2.12
N SER A 680 14.83 15.94 2.99
CA SER A 680 15.05 16.45 4.36
C SER A 680 15.74 17.82 4.39
N ILE A 681 16.69 18.06 3.48
CA ILE A 681 17.42 19.33 3.40
C ILE A 681 16.51 20.47 2.91
N ILE A 682 15.64 20.19 1.93
CA ILE A 682 14.63 21.15 1.48
C ILE A 682 13.74 21.60 2.65
N GLU A 683 13.30 20.65 3.47
CA GLU A 683 12.44 20.95 4.62
C GLU A 683 13.19 21.76 5.68
N PHE A 684 14.41 21.36 6.06
CA PHE A 684 15.23 22.13 7.00
C PHE A 684 15.53 23.54 6.49
N ALA A 685 15.84 23.70 5.21
CA ALA A 685 16.07 25.00 4.61
C ALA A 685 14.84 25.92 4.71
N ARG A 686 13.64 25.39 4.45
CA ARG A 686 12.38 26.15 4.61
C ARG A 686 12.14 26.56 6.07
N ILE A 687 12.35 25.66 7.02
CA ILE A 687 12.24 25.95 8.46
C ILE A 687 13.21 27.07 8.88
N GLN A 688 14.39 27.12 8.26
CA GLN A 688 15.41 28.15 8.52
C GLN A 688 15.19 29.45 7.74
N GLY A 689 14.07 29.58 7.02
CA GLY A 689 13.67 30.81 6.33
C GLY A 689 14.30 31.01 4.94
N PHE A 690 14.91 29.97 4.36
CA PHE A 690 15.37 30.02 2.97
C PHE A 690 14.21 29.81 2.00
N LYS A 691 14.22 30.54 0.87
CA LYS A 691 13.37 30.24 -0.27
C LYS A 691 13.95 29.03 -1.00
N VAL A 692 13.18 27.96 -1.17
CA VAL A 692 13.64 26.75 -1.87
C VAL A 692 12.92 26.58 -3.21
N GLU A 693 13.68 26.50 -4.30
CA GLU A 693 13.16 26.35 -5.67
C GLU A 693 13.57 25.02 -6.28
N GLU A 694 12.59 24.20 -6.65
CA GLU A 694 12.79 22.96 -7.39
C GLU A 694 12.50 23.22 -8.88
N ARG A 695 13.54 23.43 -9.69
CA ARG A 695 13.41 23.88 -11.09
C ARG A 695 14.53 23.34 -11.98
N LEU A 696 14.43 23.56 -13.29
CA LEU A 696 15.56 23.39 -14.19
C LEU A 696 16.60 24.49 -13.93
N ILE A 697 17.87 24.11 -13.85
CA ILE A 697 18.98 25.01 -13.51
C ILE A 697 19.99 24.96 -14.65
N PRO A 698 20.09 26.00 -15.50
CA PRO A 698 21.15 26.11 -16.49
C PRO A 698 22.53 26.03 -15.83
N VAL A 699 23.47 25.33 -16.46
CA VAL A 699 24.86 25.20 -16.01
C VAL A 699 25.55 26.54 -15.78
N ASP A 700 25.16 27.58 -16.53
CA ASP A 700 25.70 28.93 -16.38
C ASP A 700 25.37 29.58 -15.02
N GLU A 701 24.31 29.15 -14.33
CA GLU A 701 24.01 29.66 -12.99
C GLU A 701 25.11 29.29 -11.97
N LEU A 702 25.94 28.27 -12.26
CA LEU A 702 27.11 27.93 -11.44
C LEU A 702 28.10 29.10 -11.31
N PHE A 703 28.19 29.99 -12.31
CA PHE A 703 29.10 31.14 -12.27
C PHE A 703 28.64 32.23 -11.29
N ALA A 704 27.34 32.29 -11.02
CA ALA A 704 26.75 33.29 -10.14
C ALA A 704 26.47 32.77 -8.73
N ALA A 705 26.50 31.46 -8.49
CA ALA A 705 26.19 30.85 -7.20
C ALA A 705 27.18 31.28 -6.10
N ASP A 706 26.66 31.53 -4.91
CA ASP A 706 27.47 31.88 -3.72
C ASP A 706 28.03 30.60 -3.07
N GLU A 707 27.23 29.53 -3.02
CA GLU A 707 27.64 28.21 -2.54
C GLU A 707 27.03 27.10 -3.42
N VAL A 708 27.71 25.96 -3.50
CA VAL A 708 27.17 24.73 -4.10
C VAL A 708 27.43 23.58 -3.13
N PHE A 709 26.47 22.68 -2.99
CA PHE A 709 26.64 21.47 -2.17
C PHE A 709 25.88 20.28 -2.74
N CYS A 710 26.34 19.08 -2.42
CA CYS A 710 25.72 17.83 -2.79
C CYS A 710 25.10 17.13 -1.57
N THR A 711 24.07 16.31 -1.77
CA THR A 711 23.40 15.58 -0.68
C THR A 711 23.14 14.12 -1.02
N GLY A 712 23.22 13.25 -0.01
CA GLY A 712 22.92 11.82 -0.13
C GLY A 712 23.25 11.08 1.15
N THR A 713 22.71 9.87 1.37
CA THR A 713 22.88 9.13 2.64
C THR A 713 24.35 8.98 3.06
N ALA A 714 25.23 8.64 2.11
CA ALA A 714 26.63 8.40 2.39
C ALA A 714 27.36 9.69 2.79
N VAL A 715 27.14 10.76 2.03
CA VAL A 715 27.84 12.06 2.15
C VAL A 715 27.16 13.04 3.11
N VAL A 716 25.91 12.77 3.50
CA VAL A 716 25.01 13.68 4.22
C VAL A 716 24.84 14.99 3.43
N VAL A 717 25.63 16.02 3.75
CA VAL A 717 25.78 17.26 2.98
C VAL A 717 27.28 17.42 2.72
N SER A 718 27.65 17.49 1.44
CA SER A 718 29.03 17.66 1.00
C SER A 718 29.19 19.03 0.34
N PRO A 719 29.92 19.98 0.96
CA PRO A 719 30.24 21.25 0.33
C PRO A 719 31.03 21.03 -0.97
N VAL A 720 30.78 21.84 -1.99
CA VAL A 720 31.54 21.82 -3.25
C VAL A 720 32.48 23.02 -3.26
N GLY A 721 33.78 22.78 -3.15
CA GLY A 721 34.79 23.83 -3.14
C GLY A 721 35.08 24.37 -4.55
N SER A 722 34.95 23.54 -5.58
CA SER A 722 35.05 23.99 -6.97
C SER A 722 34.32 23.09 -7.97
N ILE A 723 33.90 23.70 -9.08
CA ILE A 723 33.36 23.00 -10.25
C ILE A 723 34.16 23.43 -11.48
N THR A 724 34.58 22.47 -12.30
CA THR A 724 35.20 22.76 -13.61
C THR A 724 34.22 22.48 -14.73
N TYR A 725 33.96 23.48 -15.58
CA TYR A 725 33.09 23.37 -16.75
C TYR A 725 33.82 23.90 -17.98
N LEU A 726 33.92 23.09 -19.03
CA LEU A 726 34.63 23.41 -20.29
C LEU A 726 36.04 24.00 -20.05
N GLY A 727 36.80 23.39 -19.14
CA GLY A 727 38.15 23.82 -18.76
C GLY A 727 38.22 25.03 -17.82
N LYS A 728 37.10 25.72 -17.58
CA LYS A 728 37.03 26.86 -16.65
C LYS A 728 36.66 26.39 -15.25
N LYS A 729 37.56 26.64 -14.29
CA LYS A 729 37.34 26.33 -12.87
C LYS A 729 36.65 27.47 -12.15
N ILE A 730 35.51 27.18 -11.53
CA ILE A 730 34.75 28.04 -10.63
C ILE A 730 35.04 27.58 -9.20
N SER A 731 35.30 28.49 -8.28
CA SER A 731 35.57 28.16 -6.87
C SER A 731 34.61 28.89 -5.96
N TYR A 732 34.11 28.20 -4.96
CA TYR A 732 33.13 28.71 -4.00
C TYR A 732 33.79 28.85 -2.63
N CYS A 733 33.34 29.84 -1.85
CA CYS A 733 33.70 29.98 -0.43
C CYS A 733 35.21 29.88 -0.13
N ARG A 734 36.07 30.49 -0.95
CA ARG A 734 37.55 30.35 -0.84
C ARG A 734 38.08 30.76 0.53
N GLU A 735 37.52 31.83 1.11
CA GLU A 735 37.93 32.37 2.41
C GLU A 735 37.63 31.41 3.57
N SER A 736 36.64 30.53 3.42
CA SER A 736 36.27 29.50 4.40
C SER A 736 36.74 28.10 3.98
N GLY A 737 37.80 28.03 3.17
CA GLY A 737 38.42 26.78 2.74
C GLY A 737 37.55 25.92 1.84
N GLY A 738 36.52 26.49 1.18
CA GLY A 738 35.58 25.78 0.31
C GLY A 738 34.32 25.28 1.01
N VAL A 739 34.12 25.61 2.30
CA VAL A 739 32.92 25.22 3.05
C VAL A 739 32.00 26.42 3.23
N GLY A 740 30.83 26.37 2.61
CA GLY A 740 29.83 27.43 2.71
C GLY A 740 29.08 27.45 4.05
N VAL A 741 28.54 28.61 4.42
CA VAL A 741 27.77 28.84 5.65
C VAL A 741 26.46 28.05 5.62
N VAL A 742 25.75 28.09 4.49
CA VAL A 742 24.46 27.41 4.34
C VAL A 742 24.64 25.90 4.37
N SER A 743 25.63 25.38 3.62
CA SER A 743 25.92 23.93 3.61
C SER A 743 26.32 23.41 5.00
N ARG A 744 27.11 24.17 5.77
CA ARG A 744 27.48 23.84 7.16
C ARG A 744 26.28 23.85 8.09
N GLN A 745 25.42 24.86 8.01
CA GLN A 745 24.23 24.98 8.84
C GLN A 745 23.26 23.81 8.63
N LEU A 746 23.00 23.47 7.35
CA LEU A 746 22.12 22.37 6.99
C LEU A 746 22.71 21.00 7.36
N TYR A 747 24.04 20.83 7.22
CA TYR A 747 24.75 19.65 7.70
C TYR A 747 24.51 19.44 9.19
N SER A 748 24.82 20.45 10.02
CA SER A 748 24.69 20.35 11.48
C SER A 748 23.25 20.04 11.90
N SER A 749 22.27 20.68 11.25
CA SER A 749 20.85 20.46 11.54
C SER A 749 20.43 19.01 11.31
N LEU A 750 20.83 18.44 10.17
CA LEU A 750 20.49 17.06 9.82
C LEU A 750 21.27 16.05 10.67
N THR A 751 22.57 16.24 10.89
CA THR A 751 23.37 15.29 11.67
C THR A 751 22.98 15.28 13.14
N ASN A 752 22.65 16.43 13.72
CA ASN A 752 22.19 16.50 15.11
C ASN A 752 20.90 15.70 15.30
N LEU A 753 19.96 15.81 14.35
CA LEU A 753 18.74 15.00 14.35
C LEU A 753 19.05 13.50 14.20
N GLN A 754 19.89 13.13 13.23
CA GLN A 754 20.26 11.74 12.97
C GLN A 754 20.94 11.06 14.17
N MET A 755 21.75 11.81 14.92
CA MET A 755 22.45 11.33 16.11
C MET A 755 21.62 11.47 17.40
N GLY A 756 20.40 12.01 17.31
CA GLY A 756 19.52 12.21 18.47
C GLY A 756 20.01 13.28 19.45
N LEU A 757 20.81 14.25 18.99
CA LEU A 757 21.29 15.40 19.78
C LEU A 757 20.24 16.52 19.86
N THR A 758 19.25 16.49 18.97
CA THR A 758 18.10 17.40 18.96
C THR A 758 16.81 16.61 18.93
N GLU A 759 15.77 17.15 19.57
CA GLU A 759 14.42 16.58 19.54
C GLU A 759 13.90 16.45 18.11
N ASP A 760 13.32 15.29 17.80
CA ASP A 760 12.69 15.02 16.51
C ASP A 760 11.24 15.46 16.47
N LYS A 761 11.02 16.73 16.11
CA LYS A 761 9.68 17.30 15.96
C LYS A 761 8.96 16.89 14.67
N LEU A 762 9.67 16.22 13.75
CA LEU A 762 9.16 15.88 12.41
C LEU A 762 8.82 14.38 12.28
N GLY A 763 9.08 13.58 13.32
CA GLY A 763 8.83 12.12 13.31
C GLY A 763 9.66 11.38 12.26
N TRP A 764 10.89 11.82 12.03
CA TRP A 764 11.80 11.25 11.02
C TRP A 764 12.67 10.11 11.53
N THR A 765 12.85 10.00 12.85
CA THR A 765 13.68 8.99 13.50
C THR A 765 12.83 7.85 14.04
N VAL A 766 13.37 6.64 13.99
CA VAL A 766 12.77 5.43 14.57
C VAL A 766 13.77 4.83 15.54
N GLU A 767 13.41 4.79 16.82
CA GLU A 767 14.23 4.16 17.87
C GLU A 767 14.06 2.63 17.85
N LEU A 768 15.15 1.89 18.13
CA LEU A 768 15.23 0.42 18.14
C LEU A 768 15.42 -0.17 19.53
#